data_AF-A0A961C7S4-F1
#
_entry.id   AF-A0A961C7S4-F1
#
_cell.length_a   1.000
_cell.length_b   1.000
_cell.length_c   1.000
_cell.angle_alpha   90.00
_cell.angle_beta   90.00
_cell.angle_gamma   90.00
#
_symmetry.space_group_name_H-M   'P 1'
#
loop_
_entity.id
_entity.type
_entity.pdbx_description
1 polymer ?
#
loop_
_entity_poly.entity_id
_entity_poly.type
_entity_poly.pdbx_seq_one_letter_code
_entity_poly.pdbx_strand_id
1 'polypeptide(L)'
;MSAFGGFRSGSGVWRMVTAMARQRRRLWLASAAIALSVGYLAGALTLLNRVSEGLSDMSAAGIERADLVVEGDVAYESALEQTRRLISTSIAQSLIGQPGIASVVPRVEDVAVILDPKGNSLVAPGLTEQPLGANWPGDPKMSPYEFVGHGRAPTAAGEVVIDHRSAENGGIKVGDSISVVTRSGLGSYRVVGIVRTSRGDLPDGSSLALFSTETARENFAMQNTDTRVAIRVEDGADIDQVRQQIEPTLPPGSVLVTGAEAAVHRQESITRSFTLVRTLIMGFAGLALIVGMVTAANSLTLLYSERRLTFATFRLVGAKRHQILSAALIEAGLLAGLASLAGAPLGLLLGAFIEAILGAIGTPIPVGGSRLSVSALALAVVVGSLATVLSAILPAWRACGVPAIEAITPTEASVPPTLAQRFVKVGSVALATGLVIWAFLLISDIGAGYQAQIGLGVTVAMLALGMVPTALAYAVAIGILAFPEKSGTLKRIGARDAIRNRTRTAATTGALLLATAVVSGIAVFLTSFSSALDGDVSRLIKADLVVDSETFTVGGLPAGLLGKVSEVPGVAAVSGWQVGRVYINDVPARLTGMDGGVINQVLSPGWVGTAPDKLSQYGIAISQPVATQLGAQVGETVQVRFTSAA
;
A
#
# COMPACT_ATOMS: atom_id res chain seq x y z
N MET A 1 40.86 42.56 11.90
CA MET A 1 39.53 42.72 11.26
C MET A 1 39.75 43.40 9.91
N SER A 2 39.66 42.66 8.78
CA SER A 2 39.46 43.20 7.41
C SER A 2 39.65 42.16 6.27
N ALA A 3 39.85 40.86 6.54
CA ALA A 3 40.02 39.83 5.49
C ALA A 3 38.74 39.05 5.13
N PHE A 4 37.55 39.62 5.36
CA PHE A 4 36.24 38.99 5.06
C PHE A 4 35.41 39.74 3.99
N GLY A 5 35.99 40.70 3.28
CA GLY A 5 35.31 41.42 2.20
C GLY A 5 35.56 40.77 0.84
N GLY A 6 34.76 39.77 0.46
CA GLY A 6 34.93 39.16 -0.86
C GLY A 6 34.08 37.95 -1.24
N PHE A 7 32.97 37.66 -0.56
CA PHE A 7 31.98 36.72 -1.08
C PHE A 7 31.08 37.45 -2.09
N ARG A 8 31.60 37.68 -3.30
CA ARG A 8 30.75 38.01 -4.44
C ARG A 8 30.05 36.73 -4.90
N SER A 9 28.74 36.70 -4.65
CA SER A 9 27.77 35.73 -5.16
C SER A 9 28.04 35.37 -6.63
N GLY A 10 28.29 34.09 -6.92
CA GLY A 10 28.44 33.55 -8.27
C GLY A 10 29.72 32.73 -8.53
N SER A 11 30.90 33.18 -8.09
CA SER A 11 32.19 32.61 -8.53
C SER A 11 32.70 31.42 -7.69
N GLY A 12 32.37 31.37 -6.40
CA GLY A 12 32.74 30.26 -5.51
C GLY A 12 32.03 28.95 -5.89
N VAL A 13 30.74 29.03 -6.20
CA VAL A 13 29.92 27.90 -6.67
C VAL A 13 30.46 27.37 -8.00
N TRP A 14 30.80 28.24 -8.94
CA TRP A 14 31.31 27.86 -10.26
C TRP A 14 32.69 27.16 -10.20
N ARG A 15 33.58 27.60 -9.30
CA ARG A 15 34.87 26.93 -9.04
C ARG A 15 34.70 25.58 -8.34
N MET A 16 33.68 25.45 -7.49
CA MET A 16 33.34 24.20 -6.82
C MET A 16 32.72 23.18 -7.80
N VAL A 17 31.85 23.64 -8.70
CA VAL A 17 31.24 22.85 -9.79
C VAL A 17 32.29 22.39 -10.82
N THR A 18 33.26 23.25 -11.16
CA THR A 18 34.35 22.86 -12.07
C THR A 18 35.38 21.92 -11.43
N ALA A 19 35.61 22.01 -10.12
CA ALA A 19 36.39 21.02 -9.37
C ALA A 19 35.68 19.66 -9.28
N MET A 20 34.35 19.64 -9.09
CA MET A 20 33.52 18.44 -9.17
C MET A 20 33.59 17.77 -10.55
N ALA A 21 33.75 18.55 -11.62
CA ALA A 21 33.79 18.04 -12.99
C ALA A 21 35.02 17.17 -13.33
N ARG A 22 36.10 17.15 -12.51
CA ARG A 22 37.22 16.21 -12.70
C ARG A 22 36.92 14.78 -12.22
N GLN A 23 35.84 14.58 -11.47
CA GLN A 23 35.43 13.28 -10.92
C GLN A 23 34.02 12.87 -11.36
N ARG A 24 33.59 13.33 -12.54
CA ARG A 24 32.25 13.15 -13.11
C ARG A 24 31.65 11.78 -12.86
N ARG A 25 32.37 10.69 -13.18
CA ARG A 25 31.82 9.32 -13.09
C ARG A 25 31.33 8.94 -11.68
N ARG A 26 32.00 9.40 -10.61
CA ARG A 26 31.66 9.00 -9.23
C ARG A 26 30.55 9.86 -8.63
N LEU A 27 30.58 11.16 -8.93
CA LEU A 27 29.48 12.06 -8.63
C LEU A 27 28.20 11.60 -9.34
N TRP A 28 28.31 11.19 -10.60
CA TRP A 28 27.19 10.60 -11.35
C TRP A 28 26.60 9.36 -10.68
N LEU A 29 27.43 8.42 -10.20
CA LEU A 29 26.94 7.22 -9.52
C LEU A 29 26.23 7.54 -8.20
N ALA A 30 26.77 8.47 -7.39
CA ALA A 30 26.14 8.89 -6.14
C ALA A 30 24.81 9.60 -6.42
N SER A 31 24.81 10.54 -7.36
CA SER A 31 23.60 11.27 -7.77
C SER A 31 22.56 10.35 -8.40
N ALA A 32 22.96 9.34 -9.18
CA ALA A 32 22.04 8.35 -9.74
C ALA A 32 21.38 7.49 -8.65
N ALA A 33 22.15 7.02 -7.67
CA ALA A 33 21.59 6.28 -6.54
C ALA A 33 20.58 7.12 -5.75
N ILE A 34 20.94 8.38 -5.44
CA ILE A 34 20.02 9.32 -4.76
C ILE A 34 18.78 9.57 -5.62
N ALA A 35 18.96 9.85 -6.92
CA ALA A 35 17.87 10.12 -7.84
C ALA A 35 16.90 8.92 -7.93
N LEU A 36 17.40 7.69 -7.98
CA LEU A 36 16.55 6.49 -8.00
C LEU A 36 15.79 6.30 -6.69
N SER A 37 16.43 6.48 -5.54
CA SER A 37 15.77 6.36 -4.23
C SER A 37 14.70 7.45 -4.03
N VAL A 38 15.02 8.70 -4.34
CA VAL A 38 14.07 9.81 -4.25
C VAL A 38 12.97 9.67 -5.29
N GLY A 39 13.30 9.21 -6.50
CA GLY A 39 12.34 8.92 -7.55
C GLY A 39 11.36 7.83 -7.14
N TYR A 40 11.84 6.72 -6.58
CA TYR A 40 10.97 5.67 -6.07
C TYR A 40 10.02 6.21 -5.00
N LEU A 41 10.54 6.97 -4.01
CA LEU A 41 9.72 7.58 -2.97
C LEU A 41 8.69 8.58 -3.54
N ALA A 42 9.09 9.41 -4.49
CA ALA A 42 8.22 10.38 -5.16
C ALA A 42 7.10 9.69 -5.95
N GLY A 43 7.44 8.66 -6.73
CA GLY A 43 6.48 7.85 -7.46
C GLY A 43 5.50 7.13 -6.53
N ALA A 44 6.02 6.49 -5.47
CA ALA A 44 5.22 5.82 -4.45
C ALA A 44 4.24 6.77 -3.75
N LEU A 45 4.70 7.91 -3.23
CA LEU A 45 3.84 8.89 -2.56
C LEU A 45 2.82 9.50 -3.51
N THR A 46 3.21 9.81 -4.75
CA THR A 46 2.28 10.37 -5.75
C THR A 46 1.20 9.36 -6.12
N LEU A 47 1.57 8.11 -6.37
CA LEU A 47 0.61 7.04 -6.65
C LEU A 47 -0.35 6.84 -5.48
N LEU A 48 0.17 6.72 -4.25
CA LEU A 48 -0.66 6.54 -3.06
C LEU A 48 -1.62 7.71 -2.82
N ASN A 49 -1.16 8.96 -3.03
CA ASN A 49 -2.03 10.13 -2.93
C ASN A 49 -3.12 10.12 -4.00
N ARG A 50 -2.77 9.80 -5.24
CA ARG A 50 -3.75 9.71 -6.34
C ARG A 50 -4.79 8.62 -6.09
N VAL A 51 -4.38 7.46 -5.58
CA VAL A 51 -5.32 6.41 -5.17
C VAL A 51 -6.21 6.90 -4.05
N SER A 52 -5.63 7.54 -3.02
CA SER A 52 -6.41 8.11 -1.92
C SER A 52 -7.42 9.16 -2.38
N GLU A 53 -7.03 10.04 -3.30
CA GLU A 53 -7.89 11.06 -3.90
C GLU A 53 -9.00 10.42 -4.76
N GLY A 54 -8.66 9.43 -5.60
CA GLY A 54 -9.62 8.69 -6.41
C GLY A 54 -10.69 8.01 -5.57
N LEU A 55 -10.27 7.28 -4.53
CA LEU A 55 -11.20 6.65 -3.59
C LEU A 55 -12.02 7.71 -2.84
N SER A 56 -11.41 8.85 -2.46
CA SER A 56 -12.13 9.93 -1.77
C SER A 56 -13.22 10.53 -2.63
N ASP A 57 -12.97 10.75 -3.92
CA ASP A 57 -13.95 11.29 -4.84
C ASP A 57 -15.13 10.33 -5.05
N MET A 58 -14.84 9.02 -5.07
CA MET A 58 -15.88 7.98 -5.10
C MET A 58 -16.72 7.94 -3.83
N SER A 59 -16.09 8.05 -2.65
CA SER A 59 -16.78 8.01 -1.36
C SER A 59 -17.62 9.26 -1.10
N ALA A 60 -17.14 10.41 -1.56
CA ALA A 60 -17.83 11.69 -1.44
C ALA A 60 -19.13 11.75 -2.26
N ALA A 61 -19.17 11.05 -3.39
CA ALA A 61 -20.25 11.13 -4.35
C ALA A 61 -21.61 10.73 -3.72
N GLY A 62 -22.43 11.74 -3.43
CA GLY A 62 -23.84 11.57 -3.06
C GLY A 62 -24.17 11.60 -1.57
N ILE A 63 -23.16 11.57 -0.70
CA ILE A 63 -23.35 11.64 0.76
C ILE A 63 -23.02 13.04 1.29
N GLU A 64 -22.04 13.74 0.71
CA GLU A 64 -21.59 15.06 1.22
C GLU A 64 -22.65 16.16 1.14
N ARG A 65 -23.67 16.01 0.28
CA ARG A 65 -24.77 16.99 0.14
C ARG A 65 -25.89 16.80 1.17
N ALA A 66 -25.79 15.79 2.03
CA ALA A 66 -26.71 15.58 3.13
C ALA A 66 -26.23 16.34 4.37
N ASP A 67 -27.17 16.93 5.12
CA ASP A 67 -26.85 17.59 6.38
C ASP A 67 -26.60 16.54 7.46
N LEU A 68 -27.47 15.52 7.50
CA LEU A 68 -27.40 14.38 8.41
C LEU A 68 -27.56 13.06 7.66
N VAL A 69 -26.97 12.00 8.18
CA VAL A 69 -27.01 10.66 7.60
C VAL A 69 -27.22 9.66 8.72
N VAL A 70 -28.25 8.83 8.58
CA VAL A 70 -28.40 7.62 9.40
C VAL A 70 -27.69 6.48 8.69
N GLU A 71 -26.80 5.82 9.38
CA GLU A 71 -26.12 4.61 8.91
C GLU A 71 -26.07 3.54 10.00
N GLY A 72 -25.78 2.31 9.62
CA GLY A 72 -25.59 1.23 10.61
C GLY A 72 -24.31 1.40 11.41
N ASP A 73 -24.31 0.85 12.62
CA ASP A 73 -23.10 0.62 13.38
C ASP A 73 -22.14 -0.34 12.63
N VAL A 74 -20.91 -0.42 13.11
CA VAL A 74 -19.90 -1.30 12.51
C VAL A 74 -20.30 -2.75 12.79
N ALA A 75 -20.68 -3.45 11.71
CA ALA A 75 -21.10 -4.84 11.74
C ALA A 75 -19.94 -5.81 11.67
N TYR A 76 -18.81 -5.41 11.11
CA TYR A 76 -17.61 -6.24 11.01
C TYR A 76 -16.42 -5.33 10.85
N GLU A 77 -15.33 -5.65 11.53
CA GLU A 77 -14.10 -4.87 11.47
C GLU A 77 -12.88 -5.78 11.56
N SER A 78 -11.96 -5.56 10.62
CA SER A 78 -10.64 -6.16 10.57
C SER A 78 -9.62 -5.14 10.04
N ALA A 79 -8.34 -5.54 10.00
CA ALA A 79 -7.28 -4.71 9.42
C ALA A 79 -7.47 -4.40 7.92
N LEU A 80 -8.27 -5.20 7.20
CA LEU A 80 -8.41 -5.11 5.73
C LEU A 80 -9.81 -4.71 5.28
N GLU A 81 -10.79 -4.77 6.17
CA GLU A 81 -12.18 -4.59 5.81
C GLU A 81 -12.98 -4.07 7.00
N GLN A 82 -13.93 -3.18 6.71
CA GLN A 82 -14.93 -2.74 7.66
C GLN A 82 -16.30 -2.69 6.98
N THR A 83 -17.26 -3.44 7.51
CA THR A 83 -18.63 -3.51 7.01
C THR A 83 -19.57 -2.89 8.04
N ARG A 84 -20.52 -2.07 7.61
CA ARG A 84 -21.58 -1.51 8.47
C ARG A 84 -22.88 -2.26 8.29
N ARG A 85 -23.75 -2.23 9.31
CA ARG A 85 -25.06 -2.87 9.21
C ARG A 85 -25.93 -2.15 8.20
N LEU A 86 -26.76 -2.91 7.49
CA LEU A 86 -27.88 -2.33 6.77
C LEU A 86 -28.92 -1.84 7.78
N ILE A 87 -29.61 -0.77 7.45
CA ILE A 87 -30.66 -0.18 8.29
C ILE A 87 -32.04 -0.51 7.70
N SER A 88 -33.07 -0.56 8.54
CA SER A 88 -34.42 -0.87 8.05
C SER A 88 -34.99 0.28 7.21
N THR A 89 -35.72 -0.04 6.14
CA THR A 89 -36.47 0.94 5.34
C THR A 89 -37.50 1.72 6.15
N SER A 90 -37.96 1.17 7.28
CA SER A 90 -38.87 1.84 8.22
C SER A 90 -38.28 3.11 8.83
N ILE A 91 -36.95 3.22 8.95
CA ILE A 91 -36.29 4.43 9.46
C ILE A 91 -36.53 5.60 8.51
N ALA A 92 -36.36 5.39 7.21
CA ALA A 92 -36.64 6.45 6.24
C ALA A 92 -38.11 6.91 6.33
N GLN A 93 -39.03 5.95 6.50
CA GLN A 93 -40.46 6.23 6.58
C GLN A 93 -40.85 6.99 7.86
N SER A 94 -40.22 6.68 9.01
CA SER A 94 -40.53 7.35 10.29
C SER A 94 -39.99 8.78 10.38
N LEU A 95 -38.99 9.12 9.56
CA LEU A 95 -38.41 10.46 9.50
C LEU A 95 -39.16 11.39 8.54
N ILE A 96 -39.93 10.85 7.58
CA ILE A 96 -40.73 11.67 6.67
C ILE A 96 -41.79 12.43 7.46
N GLY A 97 -41.80 13.76 7.32
CA GLY A 97 -42.77 14.65 7.96
C GLY A 97 -42.44 15.05 9.40
N GLN A 98 -41.27 14.69 9.93
CA GLN A 98 -40.81 15.24 11.22
C GLN A 98 -40.44 16.73 11.09
N PRO A 99 -40.69 17.54 12.13
CA PRO A 99 -40.33 18.96 12.14
C PRO A 99 -38.84 19.19 11.86
N GLY A 100 -38.50 20.17 11.02
CA GLY A 100 -37.11 20.50 10.69
C GLY A 100 -36.48 19.61 9.63
N ILE A 101 -37.16 18.57 9.13
CA ILE A 101 -36.66 17.73 8.04
C ILE A 101 -37.33 18.14 6.72
N ALA A 102 -36.53 18.61 5.76
CA ALA A 102 -37.02 18.98 4.43
C ALA A 102 -37.12 17.80 3.47
N SER A 103 -36.21 16.82 3.57
CA SER A 103 -36.22 15.65 2.69
C SER A 103 -35.47 14.48 3.31
N VAL A 104 -35.95 13.28 3.03
CA VAL A 104 -35.36 12.00 3.43
C VAL A 104 -35.14 11.16 2.17
N VAL A 105 -33.89 10.78 1.91
CA VAL A 105 -33.52 10.02 0.72
C VAL A 105 -32.85 8.71 1.15
N PRO A 106 -33.48 7.55 0.93
CA PRO A 106 -32.82 6.26 1.14
C PRO A 106 -31.68 6.10 0.14
N ARG A 107 -30.59 5.47 0.60
CA ARG A 107 -29.43 5.10 -0.21
C ARG A 107 -29.33 3.59 -0.21
N VAL A 108 -29.50 3.01 -1.39
CA VAL A 108 -29.41 1.57 -1.65
C VAL A 108 -28.24 1.38 -2.59
N GLU A 109 -27.20 0.73 -2.10
CA GLU A 109 -25.94 0.61 -2.81
C GLU A 109 -25.36 -0.79 -2.64
N ASP A 110 -24.86 -1.33 -3.75
CA ASP A 110 -24.16 -2.60 -3.78
C ASP A 110 -23.32 -2.68 -5.07
N VAL A 111 -22.65 -3.79 -5.30
CA VAL A 111 -21.89 -4.03 -6.53
C VAL A 111 -22.81 -4.15 -7.74
N ALA A 112 -22.51 -3.43 -8.81
CA ALA A 112 -23.18 -3.56 -10.10
C ALA A 112 -22.17 -3.48 -11.26
N VAL A 113 -22.07 -4.57 -12.02
CA VAL A 113 -21.11 -4.71 -13.12
C VAL A 113 -21.81 -4.44 -14.44
N ILE A 114 -21.38 -3.39 -15.14
CA ILE A 114 -21.88 -3.06 -16.47
C ILE A 114 -21.15 -3.91 -17.50
N LEU A 115 -21.90 -4.59 -18.37
CA LEU A 115 -21.35 -5.36 -19.48
C LEU A 115 -21.36 -4.55 -20.77
N ASP A 116 -20.32 -4.71 -21.57
CA ASP A 116 -20.25 -4.23 -22.94
C ASP A 116 -21.21 -5.04 -23.85
N PRO A 117 -21.46 -4.59 -25.10
CA PRO A 117 -22.31 -5.32 -26.04
C PRO A 117 -21.82 -6.73 -26.43
N LYS A 118 -20.56 -7.08 -26.11
CA LYS A 118 -19.96 -8.40 -26.34
C LYS A 118 -20.08 -9.30 -25.12
N GLY A 119 -20.60 -8.80 -24.00
CA GLY A 119 -20.75 -9.52 -22.75
C GLY A 119 -19.53 -9.45 -21.81
N ASN A 120 -18.52 -8.63 -22.12
CA ASN A 120 -17.37 -8.43 -21.23
C ASN A 120 -17.69 -7.35 -20.20
N SER A 121 -17.20 -7.51 -18.97
CA SER A 121 -17.29 -6.50 -17.94
C SER A 121 -16.49 -5.24 -18.32
N LEU A 122 -17.11 -4.06 -18.28
CA LEU A 122 -16.39 -2.80 -18.46
C LEU A 122 -15.43 -2.53 -17.30
N VAL A 123 -15.88 -2.83 -16.08
CA VAL A 123 -15.10 -2.79 -14.84
C VAL A 123 -15.47 -4.03 -14.05
N ALA A 124 -14.59 -5.02 -14.00
CA ALA A 124 -14.76 -6.19 -13.14
C ALA A 124 -14.41 -5.82 -11.69
N PRO A 125 -15.14 -6.33 -10.68
CA PRO A 125 -14.74 -6.17 -9.28
C PRO A 125 -13.37 -6.81 -9.05
N GLY A 126 -12.49 -6.10 -8.34
CA GLY A 126 -11.11 -6.52 -8.16
C GLY A 126 -10.54 -6.06 -6.81
N LEU A 127 -9.21 -6.13 -6.68
CA LEU A 127 -8.49 -5.61 -5.51
C LEU A 127 -8.70 -4.11 -5.35
N THR A 128 -8.77 -3.41 -6.48
CA THR A 128 -8.76 -1.95 -6.52
C THR A 128 -9.97 -1.39 -7.26
N GLU A 129 -10.55 -2.19 -8.14
CA GLU A 129 -11.64 -1.85 -9.03
C GLU A 129 -12.97 -1.84 -8.26
N GLN A 130 -13.79 -0.84 -8.53
CA GLN A 130 -15.00 -0.52 -7.75
C GLN A 130 -16.21 -0.30 -8.68
N PRO A 131 -16.81 -1.36 -9.22
CA PRO A 131 -18.07 -1.26 -9.95
C PRO A 131 -19.25 -1.11 -8.98
N LEU A 132 -19.78 0.10 -8.89
CA LEU A 132 -20.83 0.49 -7.96
C LEU A 132 -22.19 0.56 -8.64
N GLY A 133 -23.21 0.01 -7.98
CA GLY A 133 -24.60 0.24 -8.26
C GLY A 133 -25.24 1.05 -7.13
N ALA A 134 -26.07 2.02 -7.48
CA ALA A 134 -26.80 2.81 -6.49
C ALA A 134 -28.21 3.19 -6.99
N ASN A 135 -29.08 3.61 -6.09
CA ASN A 135 -30.33 4.26 -6.48
C ASN A 135 -30.11 5.74 -6.83
N TRP A 136 -30.93 6.23 -7.76
CA TRP A 136 -31.01 7.64 -8.07
C TRP A 136 -31.60 8.42 -6.88
N PRO A 137 -30.93 9.46 -6.37
CA PRO A 137 -31.46 10.29 -5.30
C PRO A 137 -32.78 10.98 -5.70
N GLY A 138 -33.82 10.81 -4.88
CA GLY A 138 -35.13 11.41 -5.12
C GLY A 138 -35.14 12.94 -5.00
N ASP A 139 -34.26 13.52 -4.19
CA ASP A 139 -34.11 14.97 -4.06
C ASP A 139 -32.97 15.48 -4.96
N PRO A 140 -33.26 16.33 -5.97
CA PRO A 140 -32.24 16.92 -6.83
C PRO A 140 -31.16 17.71 -6.09
N LYS A 141 -31.47 18.35 -4.95
CA LYS A 141 -30.48 19.09 -4.14
C LYS A 141 -29.44 18.18 -3.49
N MET A 142 -29.81 16.91 -3.24
CA MET A 142 -28.91 15.88 -2.70
C MET A 142 -28.29 14.98 -3.79
N SER A 143 -28.65 15.18 -5.06
CA SER A 143 -28.02 14.46 -6.17
C SER A 143 -26.64 15.04 -6.45
N PRO A 144 -25.55 14.26 -6.42
CA PRO A 144 -24.21 14.71 -6.82
C PRO A 144 -24.00 14.63 -8.35
N TYR A 145 -25.00 14.17 -9.09
CA TYR A 145 -24.85 13.75 -10.49
C TYR A 145 -25.28 14.85 -11.46
N GLU A 146 -24.45 15.08 -12.47
CA GLU A 146 -24.68 16.05 -13.53
C GLU A 146 -24.76 15.31 -14.87
N PHE A 147 -25.83 15.53 -15.64
CA PHE A 147 -25.99 14.88 -16.94
C PHE A 147 -24.99 15.41 -17.96
N VAL A 148 -24.38 14.49 -18.72
CA VAL A 148 -23.58 14.81 -19.89
C VAL A 148 -24.48 14.73 -21.12
N GLY A 149 -24.81 15.89 -21.69
CA GLY A 149 -25.72 15.97 -22.83
C GLY A 149 -27.19 15.76 -22.43
N HIS A 150 -27.94 15.06 -23.28
CA HIS A 150 -29.36 14.77 -23.02
C HIS A 150 -29.51 13.52 -22.15
N GLY A 151 -30.26 13.63 -21.06
CA GLY A 151 -30.56 12.50 -20.19
C GLY A 151 -31.62 12.88 -19.15
N ARG A 152 -32.13 11.86 -18.44
CA ARG A 152 -33.06 12.03 -17.33
C ARG A 152 -32.83 10.98 -16.25
N ALA A 153 -33.42 11.20 -15.08
CA ALA A 153 -33.42 10.22 -14.01
C ALA A 153 -34.13 8.91 -14.42
N PRO A 154 -33.67 7.75 -13.92
CA PRO A 154 -34.35 6.47 -14.11
C PRO A 154 -35.64 6.44 -13.28
N THR A 155 -36.76 6.16 -13.93
CA THR A 155 -38.10 6.17 -13.31
C THR A 155 -38.81 4.82 -13.38
N ALA A 156 -38.39 3.94 -14.29
CA ALA A 156 -38.99 2.62 -14.49
C ALA A 156 -37.98 1.48 -14.27
N ALA A 157 -38.48 0.28 -14.04
CA ALA A 157 -37.67 -0.89 -13.67
C ALA A 157 -36.63 -1.32 -14.72
N GLY A 158 -36.86 -1.01 -15.99
CA GLY A 158 -35.94 -1.31 -17.09
C GLY A 158 -35.02 -0.14 -17.46
N GLU A 159 -34.87 0.88 -16.61
CA GLU A 159 -34.09 2.08 -16.92
C GLU A 159 -32.85 2.17 -16.04
N VAL A 160 -31.74 2.61 -16.64
CA VAL A 160 -30.47 2.84 -15.94
C VAL A 160 -29.83 4.13 -16.41
N VAL A 161 -29.15 4.81 -15.50
CA VAL A 161 -28.22 5.90 -15.81
C VAL A 161 -26.82 5.39 -15.51
N ILE A 162 -25.86 5.64 -16.40
CA ILE A 162 -24.47 5.17 -16.23
C ILE A 162 -23.51 6.34 -16.15
N ASP A 163 -22.33 6.14 -15.58
CA ASP A 163 -21.29 7.16 -15.64
C ASP A 163 -20.72 7.35 -17.05
N HIS A 164 -20.22 8.55 -17.29
CA HIS A 164 -19.66 8.97 -18.57
C HIS A 164 -18.47 8.14 -19.04
N ARG A 165 -17.55 7.72 -18.15
CA ARG A 165 -16.37 6.95 -18.54
C ARG A 165 -16.74 5.54 -18.97
N SER A 166 -17.65 4.88 -18.24
CA SER A 166 -18.22 3.59 -18.65
C SER A 166 -18.92 3.70 -20.00
N ALA A 167 -19.65 4.78 -20.23
CA ALA A 167 -20.31 5.02 -21.52
C ALA A 167 -19.30 5.19 -22.67
N GLU A 168 -18.24 5.97 -22.48
CA GLU A 168 -17.17 6.15 -23.47
C GLU A 168 -16.42 4.85 -23.76
N ASN A 169 -16.01 4.13 -22.71
CA ASN A 169 -15.26 2.88 -22.84
C ASN A 169 -16.07 1.77 -23.52
N GLY A 170 -17.37 1.68 -23.20
CA GLY A 170 -18.29 0.72 -23.82
C GLY A 170 -18.88 1.16 -25.16
N GLY A 171 -18.64 2.40 -25.59
CA GLY A 171 -19.29 2.99 -26.76
C GLY A 171 -20.81 3.11 -26.63
N ILE A 172 -21.33 3.22 -25.41
CA ILE A 172 -22.75 3.21 -25.05
C ILE A 172 -23.31 4.63 -25.13
N LYS A 173 -24.50 4.76 -25.71
CA LYS A 173 -25.23 6.03 -25.83
C LYS A 173 -26.57 5.97 -25.10
N VAL A 174 -27.10 7.15 -24.80
CA VAL A 174 -28.46 7.27 -24.28
C VAL A 174 -29.45 6.72 -25.31
N GLY A 175 -30.30 5.80 -24.87
CA GLY A 175 -31.25 5.06 -25.68
C GLY A 175 -30.88 3.59 -25.87
N ASP A 176 -29.61 3.24 -25.71
CA ASP A 176 -29.11 1.87 -25.91
C ASP A 176 -29.58 0.92 -24.79
N SER A 177 -29.64 -0.36 -25.10
CA SER A 177 -29.87 -1.43 -24.12
C SER A 177 -28.55 -2.07 -23.71
N ILE A 178 -28.31 -2.12 -22.40
CA ILE A 178 -27.12 -2.72 -21.80
C ILE A 178 -27.52 -3.82 -20.83
N SER A 179 -26.56 -4.68 -20.50
CA SER A 179 -26.72 -5.69 -19.47
C SER A 179 -25.94 -5.30 -18.23
N VAL A 180 -26.56 -5.41 -17.06
CA VAL A 180 -25.92 -5.14 -15.78
C VAL A 180 -26.07 -6.35 -14.87
N VAL A 181 -24.97 -6.83 -14.32
CA VAL A 181 -24.94 -7.89 -13.32
C VAL A 181 -25.02 -7.26 -11.94
N THR A 182 -26.01 -7.68 -11.16
CA THR A 182 -26.26 -7.22 -9.78
C THR A 182 -26.35 -8.44 -8.86
N ARG A 183 -26.58 -8.24 -7.55
CA ARG A 183 -26.72 -9.35 -6.60
C ARG A 183 -27.85 -10.31 -6.98
N SER A 184 -28.94 -9.80 -7.55
CA SER A 184 -30.08 -10.59 -8.01
C SER A 184 -29.85 -11.27 -9.36
N GLY A 185 -28.72 -10.99 -10.02
CA GLY A 185 -28.30 -11.60 -11.27
C GLY A 185 -28.20 -10.61 -12.43
N LEU A 186 -28.20 -11.16 -13.64
CA LEU A 186 -28.10 -10.42 -14.90
C LEU A 186 -29.47 -9.79 -15.25
N GLY A 187 -29.50 -8.46 -15.41
CA GLY A 187 -30.66 -7.72 -15.90
C GLY A 187 -30.34 -6.90 -17.15
N SER A 188 -31.35 -6.66 -17.99
CA SER A 188 -31.23 -5.80 -19.18
C SER A 188 -31.93 -4.47 -18.94
N TYR A 189 -31.23 -3.38 -19.24
CA TYR A 189 -31.67 -2.01 -18.94
C TYR A 189 -31.45 -1.10 -20.13
N ARG A 190 -32.36 -0.14 -20.31
CA ARG A 190 -32.23 0.95 -21.26
C ARG A 190 -31.51 2.14 -20.61
N VAL A 191 -30.47 2.63 -21.26
CA VAL A 191 -29.73 3.81 -20.81
C VAL A 191 -30.57 5.06 -21.04
N VAL A 192 -30.99 5.73 -19.97
CA VAL A 192 -31.83 6.96 -20.05
C VAL A 192 -31.05 8.24 -19.75
N GLY A 193 -29.79 8.11 -19.37
CA GLY A 193 -28.89 9.22 -19.14
C GLY A 193 -27.46 8.76 -18.90
N ILE A 194 -26.53 9.69 -19.11
CA ILE A 194 -25.12 9.53 -18.81
C ILE A 194 -24.72 10.67 -17.86
N VAL A 195 -24.01 10.37 -16.79
CA VAL A 195 -23.68 11.35 -15.74
C VAL A 195 -22.19 11.44 -15.43
N ARG A 196 -21.81 12.61 -14.91
CA ARG A 196 -20.58 12.83 -14.14
C ARG A 196 -20.96 13.12 -12.69
N THR A 197 -19.98 13.00 -11.80
CA THR A 197 -20.13 13.51 -10.43
C THR A 197 -19.83 15.00 -10.41
N SER A 198 -20.21 15.69 -9.33
CA SER A 198 -19.85 17.09 -9.11
C SER A 198 -18.34 17.37 -9.02
N ARG A 199 -17.52 16.31 -8.91
CA ARG A 199 -16.05 16.39 -8.94
C ARG A 199 -15.45 15.98 -10.30
N GLY A 200 -16.29 15.61 -11.27
CA GLY A 200 -15.89 15.20 -12.62
C GLY A 200 -16.21 13.74 -12.93
N ASP A 201 -15.47 13.20 -13.90
CA ASP A 201 -15.53 11.77 -14.28
C ASP A 201 -15.03 10.89 -13.12
N LEU A 202 -15.60 9.70 -12.97
CA LEU A 202 -15.08 8.70 -12.04
C LEU A 202 -13.64 8.31 -12.40
N PRO A 203 -12.82 7.90 -11.42
CA PRO A 203 -11.46 7.44 -11.69
C PRO A 203 -11.46 6.15 -12.55
N ASP A 204 -10.33 5.82 -13.15
CA ASP A 204 -10.17 4.56 -13.89
C ASP A 204 -10.44 3.35 -12.98
N GLY A 205 -10.90 2.22 -13.53
CA GLY A 205 -11.26 1.04 -12.72
C GLY A 205 -12.49 1.22 -11.83
N SER A 206 -13.30 2.25 -12.09
CA SER A 206 -14.56 2.49 -11.39
C SER A 206 -15.69 2.63 -12.39
N SER A 207 -16.86 2.12 -12.04
CA SER A 207 -18.08 2.31 -12.84
C SER A 207 -19.25 2.60 -11.91
N LEU A 208 -20.27 3.29 -12.42
CA LEU A 208 -21.49 3.58 -11.68
C LEU A 208 -22.73 3.29 -12.52
N ALA A 209 -23.60 2.45 -12.00
CA ALA A 209 -24.96 2.21 -12.52
C ALA A 209 -26.00 2.73 -11.53
N LEU A 210 -26.84 3.65 -11.98
CA LEU A 210 -27.90 4.28 -11.19
C LEU A 210 -29.27 3.77 -11.65
N PHE A 211 -30.02 3.21 -10.71
CA PHE A 211 -31.36 2.67 -10.93
C PHE A 211 -32.43 3.51 -10.23
N SER A 212 -33.71 3.26 -10.52
CA SER A 212 -34.77 3.74 -9.61
C SER A 212 -34.60 3.09 -8.23
N THR A 213 -35.08 3.74 -7.15
CA THR A 213 -34.95 3.18 -5.79
C THR A 213 -35.57 1.79 -5.66
N GLU A 214 -36.73 1.56 -6.28
CA GLU A 214 -37.40 0.26 -6.23
C GLU A 214 -36.58 -0.82 -6.95
N THR A 215 -36.09 -0.49 -8.14
CA THR A 215 -35.24 -1.38 -8.93
C THR A 215 -33.91 -1.68 -8.22
N ALA A 216 -33.32 -0.70 -7.55
CA ALA A 216 -32.10 -0.91 -6.77
C ALA A 216 -32.35 -1.90 -5.61
N ARG A 217 -33.49 -1.79 -4.90
CA ARG A 217 -33.84 -2.74 -3.83
C ARG A 217 -34.06 -4.16 -4.36
N GLU A 218 -34.71 -4.30 -5.51
CA GLU A 218 -34.86 -5.59 -6.17
C GLU A 218 -33.52 -6.17 -6.62
N ASN A 219 -32.69 -5.37 -7.29
CA ASN A 219 -31.39 -5.78 -7.84
C ASN A 219 -30.35 -6.14 -6.78
N PHE A 220 -30.41 -5.49 -5.62
CA PHE A 220 -29.45 -5.68 -4.53
C PHE A 220 -30.00 -6.57 -3.41
N ALA A 221 -31.20 -7.15 -3.59
CA ALA A 221 -31.90 -7.96 -2.59
C ALA A 221 -32.03 -7.24 -1.22
N MET A 222 -32.43 -5.97 -1.28
CA MET A 222 -32.58 -5.06 -0.14
C MET A 222 -34.04 -4.56 -0.03
N GLN A 223 -35.03 -5.46 -0.07
CA GLN A 223 -36.45 -5.06 -0.07
C GLN A 223 -36.86 -4.32 1.22
N ASN A 224 -36.30 -4.73 2.36
CA ASN A 224 -36.65 -4.21 3.69
C ASN A 224 -35.50 -3.47 4.39
N THR A 225 -34.39 -3.26 3.69
CA THR A 225 -33.20 -2.60 4.22
C THR A 225 -32.66 -1.56 3.24
N ASP A 226 -31.94 -0.57 3.76
CA ASP A 226 -31.19 0.42 3.01
C ASP A 226 -29.74 0.42 3.53
N THR A 227 -28.79 0.84 2.68
CA THR A 227 -27.39 0.99 3.09
C THR A 227 -27.25 2.17 4.05
N ARG A 228 -27.92 3.29 3.73
CA ARG A 228 -27.96 4.53 4.54
C ARG A 228 -29.24 5.32 4.26
N VAL A 229 -29.54 6.30 5.10
CA VAL A 229 -30.61 7.28 4.87
C VAL A 229 -30.00 8.68 4.98
N ALA A 230 -30.02 9.42 3.87
CA ALA A 230 -29.58 10.81 3.81
C ALA A 230 -30.73 11.75 4.15
N ILE A 231 -30.46 12.75 4.98
CA ILE A 231 -31.44 13.71 5.50
C ILE A 231 -30.97 15.11 5.13
N ARG A 232 -31.88 15.88 4.53
CA ARG A 232 -31.72 17.33 4.34
C ARG A 232 -32.65 18.05 5.30
N VAL A 233 -32.09 18.97 6.05
CA VAL A 233 -32.78 19.79 7.04
C VAL A 233 -33.48 20.97 6.33
N GLU A 234 -34.52 21.53 6.96
CA GLU A 234 -35.19 22.74 6.46
C GLU A 234 -34.24 23.94 6.42
N ASP A 235 -34.42 24.80 5.41
CA ASP A 235 -33.55 25.96 5.23
C ASP A 235 -33.64 26.88 6.46
N GLY A 236 -32.54 27.03 7.20
CA GLY A 236 -32.45 27.86 8.41
C GLY A 236 -32.74 27.14 9.74
N ALA A 237 -33.04 25.84 9.73
CA ALA A 237 -33.14 25.06 10.95
C ALA A 237 -31.74 24.71 11.51
N ASP A 238 -31.66 24.57 12.83
CA ASP A 238 -30.44 24.21 13.55
C ASP A 238 -30.20 22.69 13.47
N ILE A 239 -29.16 22.28 12.74
CA ILE A 239 -28.81 20.88 12.50
C ILE A 239 -28.60 20.11 13.81
N ASP A 240 -28.01 20.75 14.83
CA ASP A 240 -27.74 20.08 16.10
C ASP A 240 -29.02 19.86 16.92
N GLN A 241 -29.99 20.77 16.82
CA GLN A 241 -31.31 20.57 17.43
C GLN A 241 -32.08 19.45 16.74
N VAL A 242 -32.07 19.41 15.42
CA VAL A 242 -32.72 18.33 14.65
C VAL A 242 -32.07 16.98 14.94
N ARG A 243 -30.74 16.93 15.04
CA ARG A 243 -30.00 15.73 15.46
C ARG A 243 -30.46 15.23 16.83
N GLN A 244 -30.52 16.11 17.85
CA GLN A 244 -30.96 15.74 19.21
C GLN A 244 -32.40 15.24 19.27
N GLN A 245 -33.26 15.66 18.34
CA GLN A 245 -34.63 15.17 18.24
C GLN A 245 -34.73 13.80 17.59
N ILE A 246 -33.92 13.55 16.54
CA ILE A 246 -33.96 12.31 15.77
C ILE A 246 -33.25 11.16 16.49
N GLU A 247 -32.07 11.42 17.06
CA GLU A 247 -31.19 10.39 17.62
C GLU A 247 -31.88 9.43 18.61
N PRO A 248 -32.75 9.89 19.55
CA PRO A 248 -33.47 8.99 20.46
C PRO A 248 -34.53 8.10 19.79
N THR A 249 -34.99 8.45 18.59
CA THR A 249 -36.00 7.69 17.84
C THR A 249 -35.40 6.56 17.00
N LEU A 250 -34.07 6.55 16.86
CA LEU A 250 -33.36 5.59 16.05
C LEU A 250 -33.26 4.22 16.76
N PRO A 251 -33.47 3.11 16.05
CA PRO A 251 -33.36 1.78 16.63
C PRO A 251 -31.90 1.46 17.01
N PRO A 252 -31.68 0.55 17.98
CA PRO A 252 -30.35 0.06 18.31
C PRO A 252 -29.61 -0.47 17.07
N GLY A 253 -28.33 -0.14 16.95
CA GLY A 253 -27.50 -0.54 15.80
C GLY A 253 -27.55 0.45 14.62
N SER A 254 -28.14 1.63 14.81
CA SER A 254 -28.03 2.76 13.89
C SER A 254 -27.35 3.95 14.58
N VAL A 255 -26.65 4.76 13.80
CA VAL A 255 -25.93 5.95 14.24
C VAL A 255 -26.27 7.13 13.35
N LEU A 256 -26.37 8.32 13.94
CA LEU A 256 -26.67 9.57 13.24
C LEU A 256 -25.42 10.44 13.16
N VAL A 257 -24.94 10.67 11.94
CA VAL A 257 -23.70 11.40 11.67
C VAL A 257 -23.95 12.54 10.69
N THR A 258 -23.03 13.48 10.56
CA THR A 258 -23.10 14.49 9.48
C THR A 258 -22.80 13.86 8.13
N GLY A 259 -23.20 14.50 7.03
CA GLY A 259 -22.80 14.06 5.67
C GLY A 259 -21.29 13.97 5.49
N ALA A 260 -20.52 14.89 6.09
CA ALA A 260 -19.06 14.87 6.07
C ALA A 260 -18.47 13.68 6.83
N GLU A 261 -18.97 13.37 8.03
CA GLU A 261 -18.56 12.19 8.80
C GLU A 261 -18.91 10.89 8.09
N ALA A 262 -20.11 10.78 7.49
CA ALA A 262 -20.50 9.62 6.71
C ALA A 262 -19.61 9.40 5.48
N ALA A 263 -19.17 10.48 4.82
CA ALA A 263 -18.21 10.39 3.72
C ALA A 263 -16.84 9.87 4.18
N VAL A 264 -16.36 10.30 5.37
CA VAL A 264 -15.13 9.78 5.99
C VAL A 264 -15.28 8.31 6.37
N HIS A 265 -16.40 7.92 6.99
CA HIS A 265 -16.66 6.53 7.35
C HIS A 265 -16.72 5.61 6.13
N ARG A 266 -17.33 6.07 5.04
CA ARG A 266 -17.33 5.35 3.75
C ARG A 266 -15.92 5.24 3.18
N GLN A 267 -15.15 6.33 3.22
CA GLN A 267 -13.77 6.35 2.74
C GLN A 267 -12.89 5.38 3.52
N GLU A 268 -13.06 5.30 4.84
CA GLU A 268 -12.33 4.37 5.69
C GLU A 268 -12.64 2.91 5.33
N SER A 269 -13.91 2.57 5.14
CA SER A 269 -14.33 1.23 4.68
C SER A 269 -13.67 0.83 3.35
N ILE A 270 -13.58 1.75 2.39
CA ILE A 270 -13.00 1.49 1.07
C ILE A 270 -11.45 1.44 1.14
N THR A 271 -10.83 2.38 1.86
CA THR A 271 -9.36 2.48 1.93
C THR A 271 -8.72 1.40 2.80
N ARG A 272 -9.45 0.77 3.72
CA ARG A 272 -8.92 -0.32 4.56
C ARG A 272 -8.31 -1.45 3.74
N SER A 273 -8.96 -1.84 2.64
CA SER A 273 -8.45 -2.90 1.75
C SER A 273 -7.12 -2.52 1.08
N PHE A 274 -6.85 -1.22 0.90
CA PHE A 274 -5.59 -0.71 0.39
C PHE A 274 -4.50 -0.56 1.45
N THR A 275 -4.80 -0.70 2.73
CA THR A 275 -3.82 -0.51 3.83
C THR A 275 -2.62 -1.44 3.68
N LEU A 276 -2.84 -2.70 3.30
CA LEU A 276 -1.75 -3.65 3.04
C LEU A 276 -0.85 -3.19 1.89
N VAL A 277 -1.46 -2.85 0.74
CA VAL A 277 -0.73 -2.39 -0.45
C VAL A 277 0.05 -1.11 -0.15
N ARG A 278 -0.57 -0.15 0.53
CA ARG A 278 0.07 1.09 0.99
C ARG A 278 1.26 0.80 1.89
N THR A 279 1.09 -0.10 2.85
CA THR A 279 2.15 -0.48 3.80
C THR A 279 3.31 -1.14 3.08
N LEU A 280 3.04 -2.02 2.10
CA LEU A 280 4.08 -2.66 1.28
C LEU A 280 4.84 -1.63 0.42
N ILE A 281 4.14 -0.75 -0.31
CA ILE A 281 4.75 0.30 -1.13
C ILE A 281 5.62 1.24 -0.27
N MET A 282 5.12 1.66 0.88
CA MET A 282 5.88 2.49 1.82
C MET A 282 7.07 1.74 2.44
N GLY A 283 6.92 0.45 2.72
CA GLY A 283 8.00 -0.42 3.19
C GLY A 283 9.13 -0.51 2.17
N PHE A 284 8.80 -0.73 0.90
CA PHE A 284 9.77 -0.71 -0.19
C PHE A 284 10.38 0.67 -0.41
N ALA A 285 9.62 1.76 -0.18
CA ALA A 285 10.16 3.12 -0.29
C ALA A 285 11.18 3.41 0.80
N GLY A 286 10.90 2.99 2.04
CA GLY A 286 11.86 3.03 3.14
C GLY A 286 13.11 2.20 2.84
N LEU A 287 12.94 1.00 2.29
CA LEU A 287 14.05 0.14 1.90
C LEU A 287 14.92 0.78 0.80
N ALA A 288 14.29 1.36 -0.23
CA ALA A 288 14.97 2.06 -1.31
C ALA A 288 15.76 3.28 -0.81
N LEU A 289 15.23 4.02 0.17
CA LEU A 289 15.96 5.10 0.84
C LEU A 289 17.18 4.57 1.60
N ILE A 290 17.04 3.50 2.38
CA ILE A 290 18.16 2.92 3.14
C ILE A 290 19.28 2.46 2.20
N VAL A 291 18.93 1.74 1.13
CA VAL A 291 19.90 1.32 0.11
C VAL A 291 20.57 2.52 -0.56
N GLY A 292 19.79 3.56 -0.87
CA GLY A 292 20.28 4.83 -1.39
C GLY A 292 21.28 5.51 -0.45
N MET A 293 20.95 5.57 0.84
CA MET A 293 21.80 6.16 1.89
C MET A 293 23.13 5.42 2.01
N VAL A 294 23.12 4.08 2.03
CA VAL A 294 24.37 3.30 2.13
C VAL A 294 25.23 3.49 0.88
N THR A 295 24.61 3.49 -0.30
CA THR A 295 25.29 3.69 -1.58
C THR A 295 25.89 5.10 -1.68
N ALA A 296 25.13 6.11 -1.24
CA ALA A 296 25.57 7.50 -1.16
C ALA A 296 26.71 7.66 -0.13
N ALA A 297 26.59 7.08 1.07
CA ALA A 297 27.61 7.14 2.11
C ALA A 297 28.95 6.55 1.63
N ASN A 298 28.92 5.43 0.91
CA ASN A 298 30.12 4.84 0.33
C ASN A 298 30.78 5.78 -0.69
N SER A 299 29.98 6.36 -1.59
CA SER A 299 30.45 7.28 -2.62
C SER A 299 31.01 8.57 -2.02
N LEU A 300 30.32 9.15 -1.04
CA LEU A 300 30.74 10.37 -0.33
C LEU A 300 31.96 10.13 0.56
N THR A 301 32.12 8.94 1.14
CA THR A 301 33.35 8.56 1.86
C THR A 301 34.57 8.66 0.95
N LEU A 302 34.46 8.17 -0.28
CA LEU A 302 35.53 8.26 -1.26
C LEU A 302 35.76 9.73 -1.67
N LEU A 303 34.70 10.46 -2.02
CA LEU A 303 34.76 11.87 -2.41
C LEU A 303 35.46 12.73 -1.36
N TYR A 304 35.09 12.58 -0.09
CA TYR A 304 35.69 13.35 0.99
C TYR A 304 37.07 12.84 1.39
N SER A 305 37.38 11.56 1.15
CA SER A 305 38.72 11.03 1.39
C SER A 305 39.76 11.66 0.47
N GLU A 306 39.38 11.97 -0.77
CA GLU A 306 40.26 12.60 -1.76
C GLU A 306 40.41 14.11 -1.49
N ARG A 307 39.43 14.74 -0.84
CA ARG A 307 39.48 16.16 -0.45
C ARG A 307 40.10 16.44 0.93
N ARG A 308 40.65 15.41 1.59
CA ARG A 308 41.26 15.54 2.93
C ARG A 308 42.35 16.61 2.97
N LEU A 309 43.20 16.68 1.95
CA LEU A 309 44.27 17.69 1.88
C LEU A 309 43.70 19.10 1.79
N THR A 310 42.64 19.31 1.01
CA THR A 310 41.97 20.61 0.92
C THR A 310 41.36 21.03 2.26
N PHE A 311 40.70 20.10 2.97
CA PHE A 311 40.17 20.36 4.31
C PHE A 311 41.28 20.65 5.33
N ALA A 312 42.41 19.95 5.24
CA ALA A 312 43.58 20.19 6.06
C ALA A 312 44.17 21.60 5.81
N THR A 313 44.28 22.04 4.56
CA THR A 313 44.73 23.39 4.21
C THR A 313 43.80 24.46 4.77
N PHE A 314 42.48 24.29 4.68
CA PHE A 314 41.54 25.25 5.28
C PHE A 314 41.69 25.35 6.80
N ARG A 315 41.98 24.24 7.49
CA ARG A 315 42.29 24.26 8.94
C ARG A 315 43.57 25.01 9.25
N LEU A 316 44.60 24.92 8.40
CA LEU A 316 45.85 25.67 8.57
C LEU A 316 45.65 27.18 8.43
N VAL A 317 44.67 27.61 7.63
CA VAL A 317 44.29 29.03 7.45
C VAL A 317 43.27 29.49 8.52
N GLY A 318 42.93 28.62 9.49
CA GLY A 318 42.11 28.98 10.65
C GLY A 318 40.63 28.58 10.58
N ALA A 319 40.20 27.82 9.57
CA ALA A 319 38.82 27.32 9.51
C ALA A 319 38.52 26.34 10.66
N LYS A 320 37.40 26.54 11.34
CA LYS A 320 36.95 25.66 12.43
C LYS A 320 36.38 24.35 11.88
N ARG A 321 36.50 23.26 12.64
CA ARG A 321 36.01 21.91 12.24
C ARG A 321 34.53 21.90 11.85
N HIS A 322 33.69 22.66 12.56
CA HIS A 322 32.27 22.76 12.23
C HIS A 322 32.02 23.50 10.90
N GLN A 323 32.83 24.50 10.54
CA GLN A 323 32.68 25.22 9.27
C GLN A 323 32.95 24.32 8.08
N ILE A 324 33.95 23.44 8.19
CA ILE A 324 34.29 22.45 7.15
C ILE A 324 33.22 21.36 7.09
N LEU A 325 32.73 20.89 8.25
CA LEU A 325 31.64 19.93 8.30
C LEU A 325 30.36 20.48 7.69
N SER A 326 29.96 21.70 8.06
CA SER A 326 28.79 22.39 7.48
C SER A 326 28.95 22.57 5.98
N ALA A 327 30.13 22.96 5.49
CA ALA A 327 30.36 23.06 4.05
C ALA A 327 30.18 21.72 3.32
N ALA A 328 30.68 20.62 3.89
CA ALA A 328 30.51 19.28 3.32
C ALA A 328 29.04 18.81 3.36
N LEU A 329 28.30 19.12 4.42
CA LEU A 329 26.88 18.77 4.52
C LEU A 329 26.02 19.61 3.57
N ILE A 330 26.35 20.90 3.38
CA ILE A 330 25.70 21.76 2.38
C ILE A 330 25.98 21.21 0.98
N GLU A 331 27.20 20.77 0.69
CA GLU A 331 27.54 20.13 -0.59
C GLU A 331 26.70 18.87 -0.83
N ALA A 332 26.57 18.00 0.19
CA ALA A 332 25.71 16.81 0.11
C ALA A 332 24.23 17.19 -0.12
N GLY A 333 23.74 18.23 0.55
CA GLY A 333 22.38 18.75 0.36
C GLY A 333 22.14 19.30 -1.05
N LEU A 334 23.09 20.03 -1.61
CA LEU A 334 23.02 20.52 -2.99
C LEU A 334 23.02 19.37 -4.00
N LEU A 335 23.87 18.37 -3.79
CA LEU A 335 23.87 17.16 -4.61
C LEU A 335 22.55 16.40 -4.51
N ALA A 336 21.97 16.33 -3.31
CA ALA A 336 20.67 15.71 -3.10
C ALA A 336 19.55 16.47 -3.81
N GLY A 337 19.54 17.81 -3.74
CA GLY A 337 18.57 18.64 -4.45
C GLY A 337 18.65 18.45 -5.97
N LEU A 338 19.87 18.47 -6.54
CA LEU A 338 20.08 18.23 -7.97
C LEU A 338 19.69 16.82 -8.39
N ALA A 339 20.04 15.81 -7.59
CA ALA A 339 19.64 14.43 -7.85
C ALA A 339 18.13 14.25 -7.75
N SER A 340 17.47 14.92 -6.81
CA SER A 340 16.02 14.86 -6.63
C SER A 340 15.26 15.49 -7.79
N LEU A 341 15.80 16.56 -8.39
CA LEU A 341 15.26 17.17 -9.61
C LEU A 341 15.23 16.20 -10.80
N ALA A 342 16.19 15.29 -10.89
CA ALA A 342 16.20 14.23 -11.91
C ALA A 342 15.40 12.99 -11.46
N GLY A 343 15.43 12.68 -10.17
CA GLY A 343 14.78 11.51 -9.59
C GLY A 343 13.26 11.60 -9.59
N ALA A 344 12.70 12.76 -9.21
CA ALA A 344 11.26 12.91 -9.07
C ALA A 344 10.51 12.71 -10.41
N PRO A 345 10.95 13.28 -11.55
CA PRO A 345 10.38 12.95 -12.86
C PRO A 345 10.51 11.48 -13.24
N LEU A 346 11.65 10.84 -12.93
CA LEU A 346 11.82 9.40 -13.17
C LEU A 346 10.83 8.56 -12.36
N GLY A 347 10.58 8.95 -11.11
CA GLY A 347 9.57 8.35 -10.25
C GLY A 347 8.16 8.43 -10.83
N LEU A 348 7.79 9.61 -11.33
CA LEU A 348 6.50 9.84 -11.99
C LEU A 348 6.37 9.03 -13.28
N LEU A 349 7.44 8.96 -14.09
CA LEU A 349 7.48 8.14 -15.30
C LEU A 349 7.30 6.66 -14.99
N LEU A 350 7.95 6.17 -13.93
CA LEU A 350 7.81 4.79 -13.50
C LEU A 350 6.39 4.50 -12.98
N GLY A 351 5.80 5.42 -12.21
CA GLY A 351 4.41 5.33 -11.78
C GLY A 351 3.44 5.24 -12.96
N ALA A 352 3.59 6.14 -13.95
CA ALA A 352 2.78 6.13 -15.16
C ALA A 352 2.98 4.84 -15.99
N PHE A 353 4.20 4.29 -16.01
CA PHE A 353 4.49 3.02 -16.68
C PHE A 353 3.80 1.84 -15.99
N ILE A 354 3.79 1.81 -14.65
CA ILE A 354 3.08 0.79 -13.87
C ILE A 354 1.57 0.91 -14.10
N GLU A 355 1.01 2.12 -14.02
CA GLU A 355 -0.40 2.38 -14.31
C GLU A 355 -0.79 1.89 -15.71
N ALA A 356 0.04 2.14 -16.72
CA ALA A 356 -0.22 1.69 -18.09
C ALA A 356 -0.19 0.17 -18.25
N ILE A 357 0.75 -0.53 -17.60
CA ILE A 357 0.83 -1.99 -17.65
C ILE A 357 -0.37 -2.62 -16.96
N LEU A 358 -0.73 -2.12 -15.77
CA LEU A 358 -1.87 -2.64 -15.01
C LEU A 358 -3.19 -2.41 -15.76
N GLY A 359 -3.37 -1.24 -16.37
CA GLY A 359 -4.51 -0.99 -17.26
C GLY A 359 -4.54 -1.94 -18.47
N ALA A 360 -3.38 -2.25 -19.06
CA ALA A 360 -3.29 -3.14 -20.22
C ALA A 360 -3.61 -4.62 -19.92
N ILE A 361 -3.43 -5.07 -18.67
CA ILE A 361 -3.78 -6.42 -18.23
C ILE A 361 -5.18 -6.49 -17.58
N GLY A 362 -5.97 -5.42 -17.68
CA GLY A 362 -7.34 -5.37 -17.19
C GLY A 362 -7.49 -5.08 -15.69
N THR A 363 -6.44 -4.58 -15.03
CA THR A 363 -6.46 -4.24 -13.59
C THR A 363 -6.17 -2.76 -13.30
N PRO A 364 -6.98 -1.82 -13.83
CA PRO A 364 -6.75 -0.39 -13.63
C PRO A 364 -6.90 0.03 -12.16
N ILE A 365 -5.94 0.79 -11.66
CA ILE A 365 -5.97 1.35 -10.31
C ILE A 365 -6.90 2.59 -10.31
N PRO A 366 -7.80 2.77 -9.32
CA PRO A 366 -8.62 3.96 -9.14
C PRO A 366 -7.78 5.15 -8.70
N VAL A 367 -7.15 5.80 -9.68
CA VAL A 367 -6.36 7.01 -9.47
C VAL A 367 -7.20 8.25 -9.79
N GLY A 368 -7.32 9.14 -8.80
CA GLY A 368 -7.89 10.48 -8.94
C GLY A 368 -6.83 11.56 -9.04
N GLY A 369 -7.30 12.79 -9.16
CA GLY A 369 -6.48 14.00 -9.08
C GLY A 369 -5.41 14.17 -10.16
N SER A 370 -4.51 15.12 -9.91
CA SER A 370 -3.43 15.44 -10.85
C SER A 370 -2.34 14.37 -10.82
N ARG A 371 -1.78 14.04 -12.00
CA ARG A 371 -0.56 13.22 -12.12
C ARG A 371 0.65 13.83 -11.39
N LEU A 372 0.59 15.13 -11.08
CA LEU A 372 1.61 15.90 -10.39
C LEU A 372 1.11 16.33 -9.02
N SER A 373 1.39 15.52 -7.99
CA SER A 373 1.17 15.91 -6.59
C SER A 373 2.37 16.70 -6.06
N VAL A 374 2.27 18.03 -6.04
CA VAL A 374 3.36 18.92 -5.60
C VAL A 374 3.75 18.64 -4.15
N SER A 375 2.78 18.33 -3.28
CA SER A 375 3.03 17.99 -1.88
C SER A 375 3.79 16.67 -1.73
N ALA A 376 3.42 15.62 -2.48
CA ALA A 376 4.14 14.35 -2.48
C ALA A 376 5.57 14.50 -2.99
N LEU A 377 5.75 15.25 -4.08
CA LEU A 377 7.07 15.54 -4.66
C LEU A 377 7.93 16.34 -3.68
N ALA A 378 7.38 17.38 -3.06
CA ALA A 378 8.08 18.17 -2.06
C ALA A 378 8.49 17.31 -0.86
N LEU A 379 7.59 16.47 -0.35
CA LEU A 379 7.88 15.55 0.75
C LEU A 379 8.99 14.57 0.36
N ALA A 380 8.93 13.97 -0.83
CA ALA A 380 9.95 13.05 -1.31
C ALA A 380 11.33 13.72 -1.45
N VAL A 381 11.37 14.95 -1.99
CA VAL A 381 12.60 15.74 -2.10
C VAL A 381 13.17 16.07 -0.72
N VAL A 382 12.33 16.48 0.23
CA VAL A 382 12.75 16.81 1.61
C VAL A 382 13.29 15.57 2.31
N VAL A 383 12.52 14.48 2.33
CA VAL A 383 12.92 13.22 2.98
C VAL A 383 14.17 12.63 2.33
N GLY A 384 14.24 12.63 1.00
CA GLY A 384 15.39 12.18 0.22
C GLY A 384 16.65 13.01 0.47
N SER A 385 16.49 14.33 0.57
CA SER A 385 17.59 15.25 0.89
C SER A 385 18.08 15.06 2.32
N LEU A 386 17.17 14.93 3.28
CA LEU A 386 17.51 14.62 4.67
C LEU A 386 18.24 13.28 4.77
N ALA A 387 17.74 12.24 4.11
CA ALA A 387 18.39 10.93 4.06
C ALA A 387 19.82 11.02 3.49
N THR A 388 20.00 11.79 2.42
CA THR A 388 21.33 12.00 1.82
C THR A 388 22.27 12.74 2.78
N VAL A 389 21.81 13.82 3.41
CA VAL A 389 22.60 14.58 4.39
C VAL A 389 22.98 13.69 5.56
N LEU A 390 22.05 12.91 6.11
CA LEU A 390 22.30 11.95 7.19
C LEU A 390 23.38 10.93 6.79
N SER A 391 23.32 10.41 5.55
CA SER A 391 24.34 9.49 5.03
C SER A 391 25.74 10.12 4.92
N ALA A 392 25.81 11.44 4.75
CA ALA A 392 27.05 12.21 4.59
C ALA A 392 27.73 12.57 5.92
N ILE A 393 26.99 12.56 7.05
CA ILE A 393 27.50 13.01 8.37
C ILE A 393 28.75 12.24 8.77
N LEU A 394 28.68 10.92 8.82
CA LEU A 394 29.79 10.08 9.28
C LEU A 394 31.02 10.19 8.34
N PRO A 395 30.87 10.10 7.00
CA PRO A 395 31.94 10.38 6.05
C PRO A 395 32.60 11.75 6.22
N ALA A 396 31.80 12.81 6.29
CA ALA A 396 32.28 14.19 6.38
C ALA A 396 32.99 14.45 7.71
N TRP A 397 32.42 13.97 8.83
CA TRP A 397 32.99 14.15 10.15
C TRP A 397 34.36 13.47 10.30
N ARG A 398 34.52 12.28 9.71
CA ARG A 398 35.81 11.57 9.65
C ARG A 398 36.82 12.30 8.78
N ALA A 399 36.41 12.79 7.61
CA ALA A 399 37.31 13.54 6.72
C ALA A 399 37.79 14.86 7.34
N CYS A 400 36.95 15.55 8.12
CA CYS A 400 37.30 16.79 8.82
C CYS A 400 38.23 16.59 10.04
N GLY A 401 38.35 15.35 10.53
CA GLY A 401 39.08 15.02 11.76
C GLY A 401 40.59 14.92 11.60
N VAL A 402 41.11 14.74 10.38
CA VAL A 402 42.52 14.46 10.13
C VAL A 402 43.36 15.74 10.24
N PRO A 403 44.38 15.82 11.14
CA PRO A 403 45.31 16.93 11.22
C PRO A 403 46.19 17.04 9.97
N ALA A 404 46.51 18.26 9.53
CA ALA A 404 47.36 18.50 8.36
C ALA A 404 48.77 17.92 8.51
N ILE A 405 49.30 17.87 9.75
CA ILE A 405 50.65 17.36 10.02
C ILE A 405 50.71 15.84 9.85
N GLU A 406 49.68 15.09 10.26
CA GLU A 406 49.57 13.63 10.05
C GLU A 406 49.42 13.26 8.56
N ALA A 407 48.99 14.20 7.71
CA ALA A 407 48.89 13.99 6.28
C ALA A 407 50.23 14.18 5.53
N ILE A 408 51.20 14.87 6.14
CA ILE A 408 52.49 15.25 5.53
C ILE A 408 53.66 14.49 6.17
N THR A 409 53.61 14.26 7.49
CA THR A 409 54.57 13.38 8.16
C THR A 409 54.12 11.92 8.04
N PRO A 410 54.99 10.99 7.61
CA PRO A 410 54.71 9.56 7.71
C PRO A 410 54.73 9.22 9.20
N THR A 411 53.59 9.34 9.86
CA THR A 411 53.43 8.87 11.23
C THR A 411 53.62 7.36 11.27
N GLU A 412 54.36 6.90 12.29
CA GLU A 412 54.48 5.49 12.61
C GLU A 412 53.09 4.86 12.60
N ALA A 413 52.91 3.85 11.75
CA ALA A 413 51.63 3.20 11.58
C ALA A 413 51.19 2.62 12.94
N SER A 414 50.19 3.26 13.56
CA SER A 414 49.53 2.73 14.75
C SER A 414 49.24 1.24 14.55
N VAL A 415 49.63 0.40 15.51
CA VAL A 415 49.48 -1.05 15.40
C VAL A 415 48.05 -1.36 14.93
N PRO A 416 47.89 -1.96 13.74
CA PRO A 416 46.57 -2.20 13.20
C PRO A 416 45.78 -3.08 14.19
N PRO A 417 44.55 -2.70 14.58
CA PRO A 417 43.74 -3.55 15.45
C PRO A 417 43.58 -4.93 14.81
N THR A 418 43.61 -5.97 15.65
CA THR A 418 43.51 -7.36 15.21
C THR A 418 42.13 -7.63 14.61
N LEU A 419 42.02 -8.69 13.80
CA LEU A 419 40.75 -9.10 13.18
C LEU A 419 39.67 -9.28 14.25
N ALA A 420 40.01 -9.95 15.36
CA ALA A 420 39.11 -10.16 16.50
C ALA A 420 38.59 -8.84 17.10
N GLN A 421 39.47 -7.87 17.37
CA GLN A 421 39.07 -6.57 17.95
C GLN A 421 38.10 -5.80 17.05
N ARG A 422 38.28 -5.86 15.72
CA ARG A 422 37.34 -5.23 14.79
C ARG A 422 36.05 -5.99 14.64
N PHE A 423 36.10 -7.31 14.58
CA PHE A 423 34.90 -8.15 14.55
C PHE A 423 34.04 -7.91 15.78
N VAL A 424 34.65 -7.84 16.97
CA VAL A 424 33.94 -7.51 18.21
C VAL A 424 33.38 -6.10 18.17
N LYS A 425 34.14 -5.10 17.71
CA LYS A 425 33.66 -3.70 17.67
C LYS A 425 32.54 -3.47 16.66
N VAL A 426 32.66 -4.03 15.45
CA VAL A 426 31.62 -3.88 14.41
C VAL A 426 30.42 -4.76 14.73
N GLY A 427 30.65 -5.98 15.20
CA GLY A 427 29.62 -6.89 15.65
C GLY A 427 28.83 -6.34 16.83
N SER A 428 29.49 -5.69 17.82
CA SER A 428 28.78 -5.10 18.96
C SER A 428 27.90 -3.91 18.57
N VAL A 429 28.36 -3.06 17.65
CA VAL A 429 27.55 -1.96 17.12
C VAL A 429 26.37 -2.49 16.30
N ALA A 430 26.61 -3.49 15.45
CA ALA A 430 25.56 -4.13 14.66
C ALA A 430 24.52 -4.82 15.56
N LEU A 431 24.97 -5.54 16.59
CA LEU A 431 24.11 -6.18 17.58
C LEU A 431 23.29 -5.15 18.35
N ALA A 432 23.92 -4.09 18.86
CA ALA A 432 23.22 -3.02 19.58
C ALA A 432 22.15 -2.37 18.70
N THR A 433 22.46 -2.12 17.42
CA THR A 433 21.49 -1.56 16.47
C THR A 433 20.34 -2.53 16.20
N GLY A 434 20.64 -3.81 15.97
CA GLY A 434 19.63 -4.86 15.79
C GLY A 434 18.71 -5.01 17.02
N LEU A 435 19.28 -4.98 18.23
CA LEU A 435 18.55 -5.04 19.49
C LEU A 435 17.68 -3.80 19.72
N VAL A 436 18.14 -2.60 19.35
CA VAL A 436 17.33 -1.37 19.43
C VAL A 436 16.15 -1.44 18.47
N ILE A 437 16.36 -1.91 17.23
CA ILE A 437 15.27 -2.11 16.27
C ILE A 437 14.30 -3.18 16.80
N TRP A 438 14.82 -4.28 17.34
CA TRP A 438 13.99 -5.33 17.91
C TRP A 438 13.17 -4.81 19.11
N ALA A 439 13.79 -4.06 20.04
CA ALA A 439 13.09 -3.43 21.15
C ALA A 439 11.99 -2.47 20.66
N PHE A 440 12.25 -1.70 19.60
CA PHE A 440 11.24 -0.85 18.98
C PHE A 440 10.08 -1.67 18.39
N LEU A 441 10.38 -2.78 17.70
CA LEU A 441 9.36 -3.67 17.15
C LEU A 441 8.49 -4.33 18.24
N LEU A 442 9.06 -4.62 19.41
CA LEU A 442 8.31 -5.16 20.55
C LEU A 442 7.31 -4.16 21.15
N ILE A 443 7.53 -2.87 20.96
CA ILE A 443 6.62 -1.79 21.41
C ILE A 443 5.60 -1.44 20.33
N SER A 444 5.85 -1.84 19.07
CA SER A 444 4.95 -1.57 17.95
C SER A 444 3.76 -2.54 17.92
N ASP A 445 2.61 -2.09 17.41
CA ASP A 445 1.36 -2.88 17.36
C ASP A 445 1.34 -3.92 16.23
N ILE A 446 2.51 -4.44 15.86
CA ILE A 446 2.66 -5.45 14.82
C ILE A 446 2.41 -6.80 15.49
N GLY A 447 1.19 -7.33 15.45
CA GLY A 447 0.74 -8.61 16.03
C GLY A 447 1.76 -9.48 16.80
N ALA A 448 1.45 -9.76 18.08
CA ALA A 448 2.33 -10.34 19.10
C ALA A 448 3.12 -11.63 18.73
N GLY A 449 2.75 -12.35 17.67
CA GLY A 449 3.43 -13.58 17.22
C GLY A 449 4.66 -13.38 16.33
N TYR A 450 4.70 -12.30 15.52
CA TYR A 450 5.75 -12.14 14.49
C TYR A 450 6.90 -11.22 14.90
N GLN A 451 6.71 -10.40 15.94
CA GLN A 451 7.70 -9.41 16.40
C GLN A 451 9.05 -10.04 16.76
N ALA A 452 9.03 -11.18 17.45
CA ALA A 452 10.23 -11.89 17.85
C ALA A 452 11.02 -12.45 16.64
N GLN A 453 10.31 -13.01 15.66
CA GLN A 453 10.93 -13.56 14.45
C GLN A 453 11.51 -12.46 13.56
N ILE A 454 10.76 -11.37 13.35
CA ILE A 454 11.22 -10.21 12.57
C ILE A 454 12.41 -9.55 13.28
N GLY A 455 12.33 -9.33 14.59
CA GLY A 455 13.40 -8.71 15.35
C GLY A 455 14.69 -9.54 15.37
N LEU A 456 14.57 -10.87 15.51
CA LEU A 456 15.69 -11.78 15.36
C LEU A 456 16.29 -11.70 13.95
N GLY A 457 15.44 -11.77 12.91
CA GLY A 457 15.86 -11.66 11.51
C GLY A 457 16.62 -10.37 11.21
N VAL A 458 16.12 -9.23 11.67
CA VAL A 458 16.77 -7.92 11.54
C VAL A 458 18.11 -7.90 12.27
N THR A 459 18.19 -8.46 13.47
CA THR A 459 19.43 -8.51 14.25
C THR A 459 20.49 -9.36 13.56
N VAL A 460 20.11 -10.54 13.06
CA VAL A 460 20.99 -11.41 12.28
C VAL A 460 21.44 -10.71 10.98
N ALA A 461 20.54 -10.02 10.29
CA ALA A 461 20.86 -9.26 9.10
C ALA A 461 21.86 -8.13 9.38
N MET A 462 21.68 -7.37 10.48
CA MET A 462 22.61 -6.33 10.90
C MET A 462 23.99 -6.89 11.23
N LEU A 463 24.05 -8.01 11.95
CA LEU A 463 25.31 -8.70 12.23
C LEU A 463 26.01 -9.15 10.95
N ALA A 464 25.26 -9.75 10.01
CA ALA A 464 25.80 -10.14 8.71
C ALA A 464 26.33 -8.93 7.94
N LEU A 465 25.56 -7.85 7.83
CA LEU A 465 25.95 -6.60 7.17
C LEU A 465 27.17 -5.92 7.80
N GLY A 466 27.36 -6.06 9.12
CA GLY A 466 28.55 -5.53 9.80
C GLY A 466 29.79 -6.42 9.66
N MET A 467 29.64 -7.73 9.87
CA MET A 467 30.77 -8.66 10.01
C MET A 467 31.24 -9.20 8.67
N VAL A 468 30.33 -9.56 7.77
CA VAL A 468 30.65 -10.20 6.48
C VAL A 468 31.56 -9.35 5.59
N PRO A 469 31.38 -8.01 5.45
CA PRO A 469 32.30 -7.22 4.64
C PRO A 469 33.71 -7.19 5.20
N THR A 470 33.83 -7.21 6.53
CA THR A 470 35.13 -7.30 7.21
C THR A 470 35.76 -8.67 6.96
N ALA A 471 34.98 -9.75 7.06
CA ALA A 471 35.42 -11.12 6.76
C ALA A 471 35.92 -11.26 5.32
N LEU A 472 35.12 -10.79 4.35
CA LEU A 472 35.46 -10.87 2.94
C LEU A 472 36.70 -10.03 2.59
N ALA A 473 36.91 -8.88 3.22
CA ALA A 473 38.12 -8.10 2.99
C ALA A 473 39.40 -8.90 3.34
N TYR A 474 39.35 -9.77 4.36
CA TYR A 474 40.44 -10.69 4.67
C TYR A 474 40.48 -11.91 3.74
N ALA A 475 39.32 -12.44 3.36
CA ALA A 475 39.23 -13.54 2.40
C ALA A 475 39.83 -13.15 1.03
N VAL A 476 39.65 -11.90 0.59
CA VAL A 476 40.29 -11.37 -0.63
C VAL A 476 41.81 -11.40 -0.52
N ALA A 477 42.38 -11.05 0.63
CA ALA A 477 43.83 -11.12 0.83
C ALA A 477 44.35 -12.57 0.78
N ILE A 478 43.58 -13.53 1.32
CA ILE A 478 43.90 -14.96 1.22
C ILE A 478 43.76 -15.45 -0.23
N GLY A 479 42.72 -15.02 -0.95
CA GLY A 479 42.51 -15.35 -2.35
C GLY A 479 43.64 -14.87 -3.26
N ILE A 480 44.19 -13.67 -3.01
CA ILE A 480 45.37 -13.17 -3.72
C ILE A 480 46.60 -14.05 -3.47
N LEU A 481 46.76 -14.59 -2.26
CA LEU A 481 47.84 -15.53 -1.95
C LEU A 481 47.65 -16.89 -2.63
N ALA A 482 46.40 -17.33 -2.81
CA ALA A 482 46.04 -18.58 -3.48
C ALA A 482 46.05 -18.50 -5.02
N PHE A 483 46.06 -17.29 -5.60
CA PHE A 483 45.98 -17.09 -7.04
C PHE A 483 47.18 -17.73 -7.77
N PRO A 484 47.00 -18.41 -8.93
CA PRO A 484 48.06 -19.16 -9.62
C PRO A 484 49.03 -18.26 -10.41
N GLU A 485 49.61 -17.27 -9.73
CA GLU A 485 50.62 -16.39 -10.31
C GLU A 485 52.04 -16.90 -10.01
N LYS A 486 52.97 -16.78 -10.96
CA LYS A 486 54.33 -17.35 -10.83
C LYS A 486 55.22 -16.58 -9.84
N SER A 487 54.94 -15.29 -9.59
CA SER A 487 55.73 -14.45 -8.69
C SER A 487 55.16 -14.46 -7.26
N GLY A 488 55.82 -15.19 -6.35
CA GLY A 488 55.44 -15.21 -4.92
C GLY A 488 55.56 -13.85 -4.22
N THR A 489 56.44 -12.97 -4.71
CA THR A 489 56.62 -11.61 -4.19
C THR A 489 55.45 -10.71 -4.54
N LEU A 490 54.94 -10.76 -5.78
CA LEU A 490 53.75 -10.00 -6.18
C LEU A 490 52.52 -10.40 -5.35
N LYS A 491 52.31 -11.70 -5.08
CA LYS A 491 51.22 -12.17 -4.21
C LYS A 491 51.27 -11.59 -2.82
N ARG A 492 52.46 -11.61 -2.19
CA ARG A 492 52.66 -11.06 -0.84
C ARG A 492 52.46 -9.55 -0.81
N ILE A 493 52.88 -8.83 -1.85
CA ILE A 493 52.65 -7.38 -1.98
C ILE A 493 51.16 -7.10 -2.15
N GLY A 494 50.47 -7.77 -3.06
CA GLY A 494 49.03 -7.59 -3.31
C GLY A 494 48.18 -7.94 -2.09
N ALA A 495 48.47 -9.04 -1.40
CA ALA A 495 47.76 -9.43 -0.18
C ALA A 495 47.99 -8.44 0.97
N ARG A 496 49.22 -7.91 1.12
CA ARG A 496 49.51 -6.85 2.09
C ARG A 496 48.81 -5.55 1.75
N ASP A 497 48.70 -5.19 0.48
CA ASP A 497 47.96 -3.98 0.07
C ASP A 497 46.45 -4.12 0.33
N ALA A 498 45.87 -5.29 0.07
CA ALA A 498 44.48 -5.60 0.41
C ALA A 498 44.21 -5.47 1.92
N ILE A 499 45.13 -5.96 2.77
CA ILE A 499 45.02 -5.84 4.24
C ILE A 499 45.22 -4.39 4.70
N ARG A 500 46.16 -3.65 4.08
CA ARG A 500 46.43 -2.25 4.41
C ARG A 500 45.24 -1.36 4.08
N ASN A 501 44.60 -1.59 2.93
CA ASN A 501 43.42 -0.86 2.47
C ASN A 501 42.09 -1.53 2.83
N ARG A 502 42.07 -2.46 3.80
CA ARG A 502 40.90 -3.26 4.20
C ARG A 502 39.64 -2.47 4.49
N THR A 503 39.75 -1.24 4.99
CA THR A 503 38.57 -0.38 5.26
C THR A 503 37.88 0.04 3.96
N ARG A 504 38.65 0.25 2.87
CA ARG A 504 38.11 0.54 1.54
C ARG A 504 37.45 -0.70 0.95
N THR A 505 38.13 -1.84 1.02
CA THR A 505 37.63 -3.13 0.52
C THR A 505 36.33 -3.54 1.23
N ALA A 506 36.30 -3.45 2.57
CA ALA A 506 35.10 -3.76 3.35
C ALA A 506 33.94 -2.81 3.05
N ALA A 507 34.19 -1.52 2.84
CA ALA A 507 33.13 -0.56 2.48
C ALA A 507 32.51 -0.89 1.10
N THR A 508 33.33 -1.20 0.10
CA THR A 508 32.85 -1.60 -1.22
C THR A 508 32.11 -2.93 -1.20
N THR A 509 32.65 -3.92 -0.49
CA THR A 509 32.00 -5.23 -0.36
C THR A 509 30.70 -5.11 0.42
N GLY A 510 30.63 -4.27 1.46
CA GLY A 510 29.40 -4.04 2.24
C GLY A 510 28.29 -3.39 1.42
N ALA A 511 28.63 -2.40 0.59
CA ALA A 511 27.65 -1.80 -0.32
C ALA A 511 27.11 -2.82 -1.34
N LEU A 512 27.99 -3.64 -1.94
CA LEU A 512 27.58 -4.68 -2.88
C LEU A 512 26.75 -5.77 -2.18
N LEU A 513 27.17 -6.22 -1.00
CA LEU A 513 26.44 -7.21 -0.20
C LEU A 513 25.05 -6.72 0.16
N LEU A 514 24.91 -5.46 0.59
CA LEU A 514 23.60 -4.89 0.88
C LEU A 514 22.73 -4.87 -0.38
N ALA A 515 23.25 -4.37 -1.50
CA ALA A 515 22.50 -4.30 -2.75
C ALA A 515 22.03 -5.69 -3.20
N THR A 516 22.94 -6.67 -3.23
CA THR A 516 22.62 -8.05 -3.60
C THR A 516 21.68 -8.70 -2.59
N ALA A 517 21.90 -8.51 -1.28
CA ALA A 517 21.03 -9.07 -0.25
C ALA A 517 19.60 -8.52 -0.33
N VAL A 518 19.44 -7.24 -0.67
CA VAL A 518 18.12 -6.64 -0.89
C VAL A 518 17.45 -7.22 -2.13
N VAL A 519 18.14 -7.25 -3.28
CA VAL A 519 17.57 -7.81 -4.52
C VAL A 519 17.23 -9.30 -4.36
N SER A 520 18.16 -10.09 -3.83
CA SER A 520 17.95 -11.51 -3.55
C SER A 520 16.88 -11.71 -2.48
N GLY A 521 16.84 -10.87 -1.45
CA GLY A 521 15.82 -10.94 -0.40
C GLY A 521 14.42 -10.71 -0.94
N ILE A 522 14.25 -9.70 -1.82
CA ILE A 522 12.98 -9.44 -2.51
C ILE A 522 12.61 -10.62 -3.42
N ALA A 523 13.56 -11.14 -4.21
CA ALA A 523 13.31 -12.27 -5.09
C ALA A 523 12.92 -13.54 -4.30
N VAL A 524 13.67 -13.87 -3.25
CA VAL A 524 13.38 -15.02 -2.37
C VAL A 524 12.06 -14.83 -1.65
N PHE A 525 11.76 -13.64 -1.14
CA PHE A 525 10.45 -13.34 -0.57
C PHE A 525 9.34 -13.57 -1.58
N LEU A 526 9.45 -13.01 -2.79
CA LEU A 526 8.42 -13.14 -3.83
C LEU A 526 8.21 -14.60 -4.24
N THR A 527 9.30 -15.33 -4.51
CA THR A 527 9.25 -16.75 -4.86
C THR A 527 8.73 -17.61 -3.72
N SER A 528 9.12 -17.33 -2.47
CA SER A 528 8.65 -18.10 -1.32
C SER A 528 7.19 -17.80 -1.01
N PHE A 529 6.75 -16.55 -1.18
CA PHE A 529 5.35 -16.15 -1.04
C PHE A 529 4.50 -16.82 -2.11
N SER A 530 4.91 -16.78 -3.38
CA SER A 530 4.22 -17.50 -4.47
C SER A 530 4.19 -19.01 -4.21
N SER A 531 5.33 -19.60 -3.85
CA SER A 531 5.44 -21.02 -3.55
C SER A 531 4.60 -21.44 -2.34
N ALA A 532 4.48 -20.58 -1.32
CA ALA A 532 3.60 -20.80 -0.18
C ALA A 532 2.13 -20.73 -0.59
N LEU A 533 1.72 -19.71 -1.36
CA LEU A 533 0.35 -19.61 -1.87
C LEU A 533 0.00 -20.79 -2.79
N ASP A 534 0.86 -21.13 -3.75
CA ASP A 534 0.66 -22.27 -4.64
C ASP A 534 0.59 -23.59 -3.85
N GLY A 535 1.45 -23.72 -2.83
CA GLY A 535 1.47 -24.86 -1.94
C GLY A 535 0.21 -24.97 -1.07
N ASP A 536 -0.30 -23.86 -0.55
CA ASP A 536 -1.50 -23.84 0.29
C ASP A 536 -2.76 -24.07 -0.55
N VAL A 537 -2.83 -23.46 -1.74
CA VAL A 537 -3.94 -23.66 -2.69
C VAL A 537 -4.00 -25.10 -3.19
N SER A 538 -2.87 -25.66 -3.66
CA SER A 538 -2.84 -27.04 -4.20
C SER A 538 -3.09 -28.11 -3.14
N ARG A 539 -2.78 -27.84 -1.86
CA ARG A 539 -3.12 -28.75 -0.76
C ARG A 539 -4.57 -28.61 -0.33
N LEU A 540 -5.10 -27.39 -0.31
CA LEU A 540 -6.43 -27.12 0.23
C LEU A 540 -7.53 -27.50 -0.78
N ILE A 541 -7.35 -27.18 -2.06
CA ILE A 541 -8.34 -27.43 -3.11
C ILE A 541 -8.05 -28.78 -3.77
N LYS A 542 -8.98 -29.74 -3.61
CA LYS A 542 -8.96 -31.05 -4.31
C LYS A 542 -9.75 -31.03 -5.61
N ALA A 543 -10.65 -30.06 -5.78
CA ALA A 543 -11.49 -29.95 -6.97
C ALA A 543 -10.63 -29.82 -8.23
N ASP A 544 -10.96 -30.59 -9.27
CA ASP A 544 -10.25 -30.56 -10.57
C ASP A 544 -10.51 -29.25 -11.34
N LEU A 545 -11.69 -28.66 -11.13
CA LEU A 545 -12.13 -27.42 -11.77
C LEU A 545 -12.75 -26.48 -10.74
N VAL A 546 -12.42 -25.20 -10.85
CA VAL A 546 -13.04 -24.12 -10.08
C VAL A 546 -13.73 -23.20 -11.07
N VAL A 547 -15.03 -23.01 -10.88
CA VAL A 547 -15.80 -21.98 -11.59
C VAL A 547 -15.79 -20.75 -10.71
N ASP A 548 -15.28 -19.64 -11.23
CA ASP A 548 -15.25 -18.35 -10.56
C ASP A 548 -15.94 -17.30 -11.44
N SER A 549 -16.47 -16.26 -10.82
CA SER A 549 -17.07 -15.12 -11.52
C SER A 549 -16.05 -14.10 -12.02
N GLU A 550 -14.74 -14.38 -11.86
CA GLU A 550 -13.63 -13.47 -12.18
C GLU A 550 -13.71 -12.12 -11.46
N THR A 551 -14.41 -12.08 -10.32
CA THR A 551 -14.71 -10.83 -9.60
C THR A 551 -13.98 -10.72 -8.26
N PHE A 552 -12.85 -11.41 -8.10
CA PHE A 552 -11.98 -11.33 -6.92
C PHE A 552 -12.74 -11.48 -5.58
N THR A 553 -13.62 -12.49 -5.47
CA THR A 553 -14.49 -12.76 -4.30
C THR A 553 -15.59 -11.72 -4.00
N VAL A 554 -15.75 -10.71 -4.86
CA VAL A 554 -16.78 -9.66 -4.77
C VAL A 554 -17.84 -9.97 -5.82
N GLY A 555 -18.85 -10.75 -5.45
CA GLY A 555 -19.88 -11.23 -6.38
C GLY A 555 -20.31 -12.65 -6.05
N GLY A 556 -21.01 -13.29 -6.98
CA GLY A 556 -21.46 -14.66 -6.81
C GLY A 556 -21.88 -15.30 -8.11
N LEU A 557 -21.91 -16.62 -8.10
CA LEU A 557 -22.47 -17.41 -9.19
C LEU A 557 -23.98 -17.59 -8.97
N PRO A 558 -24.78 -17.72 -10.04
CA PRO A 558 -26.22 -17.98 -9.92
C PRO A 558 -26.48 -19.23 -9.08
N ALA A 559 -27.44 -19.17 -8.14
CA ALA A 559 -27.75 -20.30 -7.27
C ALA A 559 -28.11 -21.59 -8.04
N GLY A 560 -28.77 -21.46 -9.19
CA GLY A 560 -29.12 -22.58 -10.07
C GLY A 560 -27.95 -23.22 -10.82
N LEU A 561 -26.74 -22.64 -10.77
CA LEU A 561 -25.57 -23.18 -11.46
C LEU A 561 -25.13 -24.52 -10.86
N LEU A 562 -25.18 -24.67 -9.54
CA LEU A 562 -24.75 -25.89 -8.85
C LEU A 562 -25.53 -27.12 -9.34
N GLY A 563 -26.86 -27.00 -9.44
CA GLY A 563 -27.71 -28.07 -9.97
C GLY A 563 -27.35 -28.44 -11.41
N LYS A 564 -27.21 -27.44 -12.28
CA LYS A 564 -26.84 -27.66 -13.69
C LYS A 564 -25.47 -28.34 -13.84
N VAL A 565 -24.48 -27.96 -13.03
CA VAL A 565 -23.15 -28.56 -13.07
C VAL A 565 -23.17 -30.00 -12.52
N SER A 566 -23.97 -30.26 -11.47
CA SER A 566 -24.09 -31.60 -10.89
C SER A 566 -24.71 -32.64 -11.84
N GLU A 567 -25.51 -32.19 -12.80
CA GLU A 567 -26.13 -33.05 -13.82
C GLU A 567 -25.19 -33.37 -15.00
N VAL A 568 -24.04 -32.70 -15.11
CA VAL A 568 -23.10 -32.92 -16.21
C VAL A 568 -22.44 -34.30 -16.07
N PRO A 569 -22.51 -35.17 -17.09
CA PRO A 569 -21.86 -36.47 -17.05
C PRO A 569 -20.35 -36.36 -16.77
N GLY A 570 -19.88 -37.13 -15.79
CA GLY A 570 -18.47 -37.13 -15.36
C GLY A 570 -18.19 -36.29 -14.10
N VAL A 571 -19.15 -35.51 -13.62
CA VAL A 571 -19.03 -34.74 -12.38
C VAL A 571 -19.30 -35.64 -11.17
N ALA A 572 -18.27 -35.90 -10.36
CA ALA A 572 -18.37 -36.75 -9.17
C ALA A 572 -18.90 -35.99 -7.94
N ALA A 573 -18.52 -34.72 -7.78
CA ALA A 573 -18.96 -33.86 -6.69
C ALA A 573 -18.92 -32.38 -7.12
N VAL A 574 -19.86 -31.59 -6.58
CA VAL A 574 -19.93 -30.14 -6.75
C VAL A 574 -20.26 -29.54 -5.40
N SER A 575 -19.57 -28.46 -5.03
CA SER A 575 -19.88 -27.69 -3.83
C SER A 575 -19.87 -26.21 -4.15
N GLY A 576 -20.85 -25.48 -3.64
CA GLY A 576 -20.82 -24.02 -3.69
C GLY A 576 -19.83 -23.48 -2.67
N TRP A 577 -19.10 -22.43 -3.03
CA TRP A 577 -18.28 -21.66 -2.10
C TRP A 577 -19.00 -20.35 -1.78
N GLN A 578 -19.41 -20.17 -0.53
CA GLN A 578 -20.00 -18.92 -0.05
C GLN A 578 -19.12 -18.30 1.02
N VAL A 579 -19.13 -16.97 1.11
CA VAL A 579 -18.35 -16.24 2.09
C VAL A 579 -19.25 -15.33 2.89
N GLY A 580 -19.20 -15.47 4.21
CA GLY A 580 -19.93 -14.66 5.18
C GLY A 580 -18.98 -14.02 6.19
N ARG A 581 -19.53 -13.13 7.00
CA ARG A 581 -18.83 -12.48 8.12
C ARG A 581 -19.60 -12.77 9.39
N VAL A 582 -18.90 -13.20 10.43
CA VAL A 582 -19.48 -13.56 11.72
C VAL A 582 -18.61 -13.05 12.86
N TYR A 583 -19.20 -12.97 14.05
CA TYR A 583 -18.44 -12.95 15.30
C TYR A 583 -18.58 -14.29 15.98
N ILE A 584 -17.46 -14.86 16.41
CA ILE A 584 -17.43 -16.06 17.25
C ILE A 584 -16.96 -15.59 18.62
N ASN A 585 -17.84 -15.61 19.63
CA ASN A 585 -17.58 -15.04 20.97
C ASN A 585 -16.90 -13.65 20.89
N ASP A 586 -17.47 -12.73 20.11
CA ASP A 586 -16.98 -11.36 19.84
C ASP A 586 -15.63 -11.24 19.08
N VAL A 587 -15.04 -12.35 18.65
CA VAL A 587 -13.90 -12.33 17.71
C VAL A 587 -14.42 -12.26 16.27
N PRO A 588 -14.07 -11.22 15.49
CA PRO A 588 -14.48 -11.14 14.09
C PRO A 588 -13.82 -12.25 13.28
N ALA A 589 -14.62 -13.03 12.57
CA ALA A 589 -14.16 -14.12 11.72
C ALA A 589 -14.86 -14.08 10.36
N ARG A 590 -14.12 -14.46 9.31
CA ARG A 590 -14.68 -14.73 7.99
C ARG A 590 -15.16 -16.18 7.98
N LEU A 591 -16.42 -16.40 7.64
CA LEU A 591 -17.03 -17.73 7.54
C LEU A 591 -17.04 -18.15 6.07
N THR A 592 -16.71 -19.41 5.81
CA THR A 592 -16.91 -20.01 4.49
C THR A 592 -18.03 -21.05 4.59
N GLY A 593 -19.06 -20.90 3.76
CA GLY A 593 -20.17 -21.85 3.62
C GLY A 593 -19.93 -22.78 2.44
N MET A 594 -20.12 -24.09 2.66
CA MET A 594 -19.99 -25.15 1.66
C MET A 594 -20.97 -26.29 1.94
N ASP A 595 -21.15 -27.18 0.95
CA ASP A 595 -21.86 -28.43 1.18
C ASP A 595 -21.02 -29.38 2.05
N GLY A 596 -21.47 -29.57 3.29
CA GLY A 596 -20.83 -30.41 4.29
C GLY A 596 -20.80 -31.90 3.95
N GLY A 597 -21.59 -32.37 2.98
CA GLY A 597 -21.63 -33.77 2.53
C GLY A 597 -20.50 -34.14 1.57
N VAL A 598 -19.93 -33.15 0.87
CA VAL A 598 -18.90 -33.35 -0.17
C VAL A 598 -17.60 -32.61 0.14
N ILE A 599 -17.50 -31.94 1.29
CA ILE A 599 -16.35 -31.09 1.66
C ILE A 599 -14.99 -31.81 1.51
N ASN A 600 -14.88 -33.09 1.89
CA ASN A 600 -13.63 -33.86 1.81
C ASN A 600 -13.26 -34.32 0.38
N GLN A 601 -14.20 -34.20 -0.57
CA GLN A 601 -14.01 -34.52 -1.99
C GLN A 601 -13.52 -33.30 -2.76
N VAL A 602 -14.04 -32.11 -2.42
CA VAL A 602 -13.67 -30.84 -3.10
C VAL A 602 -12.55 -30.08 -2.39
N LEU A 603 -12.38 -30.31 -1.08
CA LEU A 603 -11.33 -29.71 -0.26
C LEU A 603 -10.58 -30.76 0.56
N SER A 604 -9.37 -30.40 0.95
CA SER A 604 -8.57 -31.15 1.91
C SER A 604 -8.03 -30.22 2.99
N PRO A 605 -8.89 -29.70 3.88
CA PRO A 605 -8.41 -28.92 5.00
C PRO A 605 -7.50 -29.82 5.87
N GLY A 606 -6.36 -29.27 6.32
CA GLY A 606 -5.44 -29.96 7.21
C GLY A 606 -6.06 -30.17 8.59
N TRP A 607 -6.93 -31.17 8.73
CA TRP A 607 -7.68 -31.45 9.95
C TRP A 607 -6.74 -31.68 11.14
N VAL A 608 -6.97 -30.95 12.24
CA VAL A 608 -6.34 -31.21 13.53
C VAL A 608 -7.25 -32.18 14.30
N GLY A 609 -6.86 -33.46 14.34
CA GLY A 609 -7.67 -34.54 14.91
C GLY A 609 -8.32 -35.41 13.82
N THR A 610 -9.41 -36.11 14.17
CA THR A 610 -10.16 -36.94 13.22
C THR A 610 -11.00 -36.07 12.29
N ALA A 611 -10.78 -36.20 10.98
CA ALA A 611 -11.60 -35.54 9.98
C ALA A 611 -13.07 -35.98 10.11
N PRO A 612 -14.05 -35.06 10.14
CA PRO A 612 -15.45 -35.42 10.12
C PRO A 612 -15.84 -35.98 8.74
N ASP A 613 -16.62 -37.06 8.72
CA ASP A 613 -17.16 -37.62 7.46
C ASP A 613 -18.08 -36.63 6.76
N LYS A 614 -18.91 -35.93 7.55
CA LYS A 614 -19.83 -34.85 7.12
C LYS A 614 -19.91 -33.77 8.19
N LEU A 615 -20.13 -32.53 7.77
CA LEU A 615 -20.54 -31.45 8.68
C LEU A 615 -22.07 -31.40 8.75
N SER A 616 -22.61 -31.40 9.97
CA SER A 616 -24.05 -31.19 10.18
C SER A 616 -24.41 -29.72 9.97
N GLN A 617 -25.71 -29.40 9.92
CA GLN A 617 -26.20 -28.02 9.73
C GLN A 617 -25.63 -27.02 10.76
N TYR A 618 -25.34 -27.48 11.98
CA TYR A 618 -24.76 -26.67 13.06
C TYR A 618 -23.30 -27.03 13.35
N GLY A 619 -22.72 -27.95 12.58
CA GLY A 619 -21.32 -28.34 12.70
C GLY A 619 -20.45 -27.30 12.00
N ILE A 620 -19.50 -26.72 12.73
CA ILE A 620 -18.55 -25.76 12.17
C ILE A 620 -17.12 -26.29 12.30
N ALA A 621 -16.29 -26.01 11.30
CA ALA A 621 -14.86 -26.19 11.38
C ALA A 621 -14.21 -24.82 11.65
N ILE A 622 -13.37 -24.73 12.67
CA ILE A 622 -12.67 -23.50 13.05
C ILE A 622 -11.18 -23.70 12.74
N SER A 623 -10.54 -22.70 12.13
CA SER A 623 -9.10 -22.74 11.91
C SER A 623 -8.34 -22.79 13.25
N GLN A 624 -7.21 -23.50 13.29
CA GLN A 624 -6.42 -23.64 14.52
C GLN A 624 -6.04 -22.29 15.18
N PRO A 625 -5.66 -21.24 14.44
CA PRO A 625 -5.38 -19.93 15.04
C PRO A 625 -6.61 -19.34 15.74
N VAL A 626 -7.79 -19.42 15.11
CA VAL A 626 -9.04 -18.91 15.69
C VAL A 626 -9.45 -19.76 16.90
N ALA A 627 -9.32 -21.08 16.83
CA ALA A 627 -9.60 -21.97 17.97
C ALA A 627 -8.66 -21.67 19.15
N THR A 628 -7.38 -21.43 18.90
CA THR A 628 -6.39 -21.07 19.94
C THR A 628 -6.71 -19.73 20.58
N GLN A 629 -7.11 -18.74 19.78
CA GLN A 629 -7.51 -17.42 20.26
C GLN A 629 -8.79 -17.47 21.12
N LEU A 630 -9.72 -18.34 20.75
CA LEU A 630 -10.97 -18.56 21.47
C LEU A 630 -10.83 -19.50 22.68
N GLY A 631 -9.72 -20.24 22.77
CA GLY A 631 -9.56 -21.34 23.72
C GLY A 631 -10.49 -22.53 23.45
N ALA A 632 -11.04 -22.63 22.24
CA ALA A 632 -12.07 -23.60 21.88
C ALA A 632 -11.49 -24.99 21.56
N GLN A 633 -12.18 -26.05 21.97
CA GLN A 633 -11.85 -27.44 21.69
C GLN A 633 -12.89 -28.14 20.81
N VAL A 634 -12.48 -29.24 20.16
CA VAL A 634 -13.39 -30.05 19.34
C VAL A 634 -14.51 -30.62 20.21
N GLY A 635 -15.76 -30.38 19.81
CA GLY A 635 -16.96 -30.81 20.52
C GLY A 635 -17.61 -29.73 21.40
N GLU A 636 -16.96 -28.58 21.58
CA GLU A 636 -17.56 -27.45 22.29
C GLU A 636 -18.56 -26.67 21.43
N THR A 637 -19.53 -26.05 22.09
CA THR A 637 -20.48 -25.14 21.44
C THR A 637 -19.96 -23.71 21.54
N VAL A 638 -19.88 -23.02 20.41
CA VAL A 638 -19.51 -21.59 20.35
C VAL A 638 -20.69 -20.76 19.88
N GLN A 639 -20.81 -19.52 20.37
CA GLN A 639 -21.83 -18.61 19.87
C GLN A 639 -21.32 -17.94 18.60
N VAL A 640 -22.07 -18.13 17.50
CA VAL A 640 -21.81 -17.50 16.22
C VAL A 640 -22.89 -16.45 15.98
N ARG A 641 -22.49 -15.18 15.91
CA ARG A 641 -23.36 -14.07 15.56
C ARG A 641 -23.09 -13.66 14.12
N PHE A 642 -24.09 -13.81 13.25
CA PHE A 642 -24.01 -13.38 11.87
C PHE A 642 -24.15 -11.86 11.76
N THR A 643 -23.47 -11.29 10.77
CA THR A 643 -23.43 -9.82 10.56
C THR A 643 -24.58 -9.32 9.69
N SER A 644 -25.22 -10.19 8.90
CA SER A 644 -26.47 -9.92 8.21
C SER A 644 -27.65 -10.13 9.17
N ALA A 645 -28.53 -9.14 9.28
CA ALA A 645 -29.78 -9.22 10.05
C ALA A 645 -30.89 -10.03 9.33
N ALA A 646 -30.53 -10.82 8.32
CA ALA A 646 -31.47 -11.66 7.57
C ALA A 646 -31.64 -13.02 8.24
#